data_AF-A0A1F5GH59-F1
#
_entry.id   AF-A0A1F5GH59-F1
#
_cell.length_a   1.000
_cell.length_b   1.000
_cell.length_c   1.000
_cell.angle_alpha   90.00
_cell.angle_beta   90.00
_cell.angle_gamma   90.00
#
_symmetry.space_group_name_H-M   'P 1'
#
loop_
_entity.id
_entity.type
_entity.pdbx_description
1 polymer ?
#
loop_
_entity_poly.entity_id
_entity_poly.type
_entity_poly.pdbx_seq_one_letter_code
_entity_poly.pdbx_strand_id
1 'polypeptide(L)'
;MGFPGPFSNIFKKDEEQKSFLALTILPDKILAAIWDFADEKIEVLGFGKKSLGHANVLIHQAAVVIDKAGEEAKTDVSKVVFGLSHFYFSEGSPSKDALAILKKLAKDLELFPQAYVSCAAAVNHFLKIEEKVTPNVIVIGVFENFTEVHLLEGNNVAKSQVEKGEATVGRITQLVADLAEEGKDLPARIVVFGPDEKNSFLQKLSKADWKSIFVHEPKVDLMDLDELAKATAYAQAADVLGHEPSFGEKSKAQIPVEASKETGEEIEDEHIVKEPEAAGAGRESDFVEGKDVLMETFRESQDTEEYAVPRQDIADISIPKTGPPAKSSMSKILDKVTTLSYLPNFFETFKKGPVLKKVAIGLVILVLALFAASFVLGKTVTSAQVVISANSQSIDGDVDAEVVLGTADESKSELSGRKIAVSEAGSQKATATGVEKVGEPAKGEVTVFNWTTDQISFPKSTVIVSSGDIKFTIDNEVEIASRSASNPGQANTNVTAAENGESGNVGAGTDFSFQEFDELLYSARSNNSFSGGQEKEVTVASQEDLTKLEKSLFEELSEKARDKLKSELSSEKLVDEAVLAETLRKNFDKKAGDEASLVNLDMEVEASAVVFDEQNLRNVLAKSLEGKVPQGFKARGEDIEIREISAKRRKDSLFLSGSFAAKLIPDFSEDQLKDQIKGKSIKEARAKVLEIPNVSGVEIKFSPGFLFTSSLPSNPAKIKFKVESN
;
A
#
# COMPACT_ATOMS: atom_id res chain seq x y z
N MET A 1 40.04 10.18 -8.20
CA MET A 1 38.82 9.42 -7.90
C MET A 1 38.45 9.74 -6.46
N GLY A 2 37.41 10.55 -6.26
CA GLY A 2 37.02 11.10 -4.97
C GLY A 2 36.10 10.18 -4.19
N PHE A 3 36.24 10.19 -2.86
CA PHE A 3 35.36 9.54 -1.89
C PHE A 3 33.96 10.19 -1.88
N PRO A 4 32.85 9.44 -1.74
CA PRO A 4 31.58 10.01 -1.34
C PRO A 4 31.47 10.00 0.19
N GLY A 5 31.14 11.15 0.77
CA GLY A 5 30.95 11.35 2.21
C GLY A 5 29.53 11.04 2.70
N PRO A 6 29.29 11.09 4.03
CA PRO A 6 28.03 10.72 4.66
C PRO A 6 27.11 11.95 4.81
N PHE A 7 26.53 12.41 3.70
CA PHE A 7 25.41 13.36 3.72
C PHE A 7 24.56 13.14 2.46
N SER A 8 23.68 12.15 2.50
CA SER A 8 22.61 11.99 1.51
C SER A 8 21.28 11.87 2.25
N ASN A 9 20.89 12.96 2.91
CA ASN A 9 19.53 13.13 3.45
C ASN A 9 19.15 14.62 3.46
N ILE A 10 19.42 15.31 2.35
CA ILE A 10 18.88 16.63 2.09
C ILE A 10 18.38 16.60 0.65
N PHE A 11 17.06 16.81 0.50
CA PHE A 11 16.27 16.75 -0.74
C PHE A 11 15.88 15.34 -1.23
N LYS A 12 14.96 14.67 -0.51
CA LYS A 12 13.84 14.04 -1.22
C LYS A 12 13.07 15.20 -1.86
N LYS A 13 13.17 15.29 -3.18
CA LYS A 13 12.31 16.16 -3.99
C LYS A 13 10.88 15.72 -3.70
N ASP A 14 10.03 16.63 -3.21
CA ASP A 14 8.61 16.38 -3.02
C ASP A 14 8.03 15.82 -4.32
N GLU A 15 7.84 14.50 -4.40
CA GLU A 15 6.76 13.97 -5.22
C GLU A 15 5.49 14.52 -4.57
N GLU A 16 4.71 15.30 -5.31
CA GLU A 16 3.43 15.83 -4.83
C GLU A 16 2.58 14.66 -4.32
N GLN A 17 2.56 14.45 -3.00
CA GLN A 17 1.60 13.56 -2.36
C GLN A 17 0.21 14.05 -2.75
N LYS A 18 -0.45 13.27 -3.61
CA LYS A 18 -1.81 13.57 -4.09
C LYS A 18 -2.88 13.15 -3.07
N SER A 19 -2.56 12.15 -2.25
CA SER A 19 -3.48 11.61 -1.24
C SER A 19 -3.29 12.22 0.14
N PHE A 20 -4.40 12.40 0.85
CA PHE A 20 -4.50 13.04 2.16
C PHE A 20 -5.24 12.14 3.15
N LEU A 21 -4.94 12.31 4.44
CA LEU A 21 -5.59 11.62 5.54
C LEU A 21 -6.62 12.52 6.24
N ALA A 22 -7.84 12.04 6.40
CA ALA A 22 -8.82 12.61 7.31
C ALA A 22 -8.94 11.69 8.54
N LEU A 23 -8.53 12.18 9.71
CA LEU A 23 -8.62 11.44 10.98
C LEU A 23 -9.67 12.09 11.88
N THR A 24 -10.81 11.43 12.06
CA THR A 24 -11.93 11.93 12.88
C THR A 24 -11.90 11.29 14.26
N ILE A 25 -11.80 12.13 15.30
CA ILE A 25 -11.71 11.74 16.70
C ILE A 25 -13.03 12.06 17.40
N LEU A 26 -13.72 11.00 17.82
CA LEU A 26 -14.97 11.05 18.59
C LEU A 26 -14.68 10.61 20.05
N PRO A 27 -15.58 10.87 21.01
CA PRO A 27 -15.35 10.52 22.41
C PRO A 27 -15.11 9.03 22.66
N ASP A 28 -15.77 8.17 21.90
CA ASP A 28 -15.81 6.71 22.06
C ASP A 28 -15.34 5.95 20.79
N LYS A 29 -14.95 6.66 19.73
CA LYS A 29 -14.59 6.09 18.41
C LYS A 29 -13.53 6.92 17.70
N ILE A 30 -12.78 6.28 16.81
CA ILE A 30 -11.86 6.93 15.88
C ILE A 30 -12.08 6.41 14.47
N LEU A 31 -12.05 7.32 13.49
CA LEU A 31 -12.31 7.06 12.09
C LEU A 31 -11.18 7.61 11.24
N ALA A 32 -10.81 6.91 10.18
CA ALA A 32 -9.82 7.35 9.20
C ALA A 32 -10.41 7.20 7.79
N ALA A 33 -10.17 8.19 6.94
CA ALA A 33 -10.46 8.14 5.52
C ALA A 33 -9.24 8.64 4.74
N ILE A 34 -8.78 7.86 3.77
CA ILE A 34 -7.73 8.27 2.83
C ILE A 34 -8.41 8.67 1.54
N TRP A 35 -8.11 9.87 1.07
CA TRP A 35 -8.74 10.42 -0.12
C TRP A 35 -7.72 11.06 -1.03
N ASP A 36 -8.05 11.14 -2.31
CA ASP A 36 -7.24 11.74 -3.36
C ASP A 36 -8.08 12.70 -4.20
N PHE A 37 -7.40 13.59 -4.90
CA PHE A 37 -7.98 14.58 -5.78
C PHE A 37 -7.68 14.23 -7.25
N ALA A 38 -8.72 13.78 -7.97
CA ALA A 38 -8.65 13.49 -9.39
C ALA A 38 -9.74 14.29 -10.14
N ASP A 39 -9.34 15.09 -11.13
CA ASP A 39 -10.25 15.85 -12.02
C ASP A 39 -11.33 16.70 -11.27
N GLU A 40 -10.93 17.49 -10.27
CA GLU A 40 -11.86 18.33 -9.47
C GLU A 40 -12.90 17.57 -8.64
N LYS A 41 -12.63 16.28 -8.39
CA LYS A 41 -13.47 15.39 -7.59
C LYS A 41 -12.67 14.74 -6.48
N ILE A 42 -13.29 14.67 -5.30
CA ILE A 42 -12.76 13.94 -4.16
C ILE A 42 -13.14 12.48 -4.32
N GLU A 43 -12.14 11.62 -4.40
CA GLU A 43 -12.33 10.17 -4.35
C GLU A 43 -11.76 9.64 -3.04
N VAL A 44 -12.61 8.99 -2.24
CA VAL A 44 -12.16 8.32 -1.02
C VAL A 44 -11.72 6.90 -1.37
N LEU A 45 -10.43 6.63 -1.13
CA LEU A 45 -9.71 5.44 -1.52
C LEU A 45 -9.76 4.33 -0.45
N GLY A 46 -9.93 4.68 0.82
CA GLY A 46 -9.98 3.69 1.91
C GLY A 46 -10.57 4.22 3.22
N PHE A 47 -11.11 3.31 4.03
CA PHE A 47 -11.75 3.61 5.32
C PHE A 47 -11.28 2.73 6.49
N GLY A 48 -11.09 3.37 7.64
CA GLY A 48 -10.83 2.73 8.92
C GLY A 48 -11.78 3.22 10.00
N LYS A 49 -12.27 2.33 10.86
CA LYS A 49 -13.08 2.71 12.04
C LYS A 49 -12.87 1.76 13.21
N LYS A 50 -12.83 2.30 14.43
CA LYS A 50 -12.58 1.54 15.65
C LYS A 50 -13.11 2.24 16.91
N SER A 51 -13.55 1.47 17.90
CA SER A 51 -14.00 2.01 19.19
C SER A 51 -12.82 2.32 20.12
N LEU A 52 -12.93 3.44 20.85
CA LEU A 52 -12.04 3.90 21.90
C LEU A 52 -12.62 3.48 23.25
N GLY A 53 -12.22 2.32 23.77
CA GLY A 53 -12.67 1.89 25.10
C GLY A 53 -12.11 2.75 26.24
N HIS A 54 -10.85 3.18 26.13
CA HIS A 54 -10.17 4.06 27.09
C HIS A 54 -9.29 5.08 26.37
N ALA A 55 -9.14 6.28 26.94
CA ALA A 55 -8.37 7.39 26.35
C ALA A 55 -6.89 7.05 26.07
N ASN A 56 -6.28 6.15 26.86
CA ASN A 56 -4.87 5.76 26.71
C ASN A 56 -4.60 4.92 25.45
N VAL A 57 -5.64 4.43 24.77
CA VAL A 57 -5.51 3.58 23.58
C VAL A 57 -5.62 4.39 22.28
N LEU A 58 -5.84 5.72 22.37
CA LEU A 58 -6.11 6.57 21.22
C LEU A 58 -5.04 6.49 20.11
N ILE A 59 -3.76 6.56 20.47
CA ILE A 59 -2.65 6.50 19.50
C ILE A 59 -2.58 5.14 18.80
N HIS A 60 -2.73 4.06 19.57
CA HIS A 60 -2.75 2.72 19.01
C HIS A 60 -3.95 2.50 18.08
N GLN A 61 -5.15 2.89 18.51
CA GLN A 61 -6.33 2.75 17.63
C GLN A 61 -6.23 3.67 16.41
N ALA A 62 -5.63 4.85 16.53
CA ALA A 62 -5.34 5.74 15.41
C ALA A 62 -4.43 5.07 14.39
N ALA A 63 -3.30 4.48 14.82
CA ALA A 63 -2.42 3.73 13.93
C ALA A 63 -3.18 2.61 13.21
N VAL A 64 -3.92 1.79 13.95
CA VAL A 64 -4.71 0.67 13.39
C VAL A 64 -5.73 1.13 12.34
N VAL A 65 -6.44 2.25 12.57
CA VAL A 65 -7.42 2.73 11.57
C VAL A 65 -6.74 3.37 10.36
N ILE A 66 -5.58 3.99 10.53
CA ILE A 66 -4.79 4.56 9.43
C ILE A 66 -4.23 3.43 8.56
N ASP A 67 -3.63 2.40 9.17
CA ASP A 67 -3.08 1.24 8.46
C ASP A 67 -4.18 0.54 7.65
N LYS A 68 -5.34 0.31 8.27
CA LYS A 68 -6.50 -0.29 7.57
C LYS A 68 -6.95 0.56 6.37
N ALA A 69 -7.02 1.89 6.53
CA ALA A 69 -7.38 2.77 5.43
C ALA A 69 -6.29 2.79 4.34
N GLY A 70 -5.01 2.71 4.72
CA GLY A 70 -3.84 2.63 3.85
C GLY A 70 -3.79 1.34 3.02
N GLU A 71 -4.11 0.20 3.63
CA GLU A 71 -4.25 -1.09 2.95
C GLU A 71 -5.33 -1.05 1.86
N GLU A 72 -6.49 -0.46 2.17
CA GLU A 72 -7.59 -0.32 1.20
C GLU A 72 -7.22 0.67 0.08
N ALA A 73 -6.59 1.79 0.42
CA ALA A 73 -6.16 2.82 -0.52
C ALA A 73 -4.88 2.49 -1.32
N LYS A 74 -4.13 1.47 -0.89
CA LYS A 74 -2.80 1.08 -1.43
C LYS A 74 -1.80 2.24 -1.49
N THR A 75 -1.91 3.18 -0.55
CA THR A 75 -1.12 4.42 -0.53
C THR A 75 -0.83 4.82 0.91
N ASP A 76 0.41 5.25 1.15
CA ASP A 76 0.81 5.84 2.42
C ASP A 76 0.57 7.36 2.43
N VAL A 77 0.08 7.87 3.54
CA VAL A 77 -0.26 9.28 3.71
C VAL A 77 0.33 9.82 5.01
N SER A 78 0.82 11.06 4.94
CA SER A 78 1.37 11.74 6.11
C SER A 78 0.69 13.10 6.36
N LYS A 79 0.14 13.76 5.34
CA LYS A 79 -0.64 14.99 5.53
C LYS A 79 -2.02 14.68 6.10
N VAL A 80 -2.36 15.25 7.26
CA VAL A 80 -3.61 14.95 7.98
C VAL A 80 -4.47 16.17 8.27
N VAL A 81 -5.79 16.01 8.19
CA VAL A 81 -6.77 16.89 8.83
C VAL A 81 -7.51 16.16 9.95
N PHE A 82 -7.65 16.84 11.08
CA PHE A 82 -8.32 16.29 12.25
C PHE A 82 -9.79 16.73 12.30
N GLY A 83 -10.71 15.79 12.18
CA GLY A 83 -12.12 16.00 12.51
C GLY A 83 -12.34 15.80 14.00
N LEU A 84 -12.97 16.74 14.70
CA LEU A 84 -13.11 16.69 16.16
C LEU A 84 -14.57 16.84 16.58
N SER A 85 -15.05 15.97 17.47
CA SER A 85 -16.29 16.20 18.21
C SER A 85 -16.16 17.45 19.09
N HIS A 86 -17.28 18.13 19.36
CA HIS A 86 -17.33 19.25 20.32
C HIS A 86 -16.91 18.86 21.74
N PHE A 87 -16.82 17.56 22.06
CA PHE A 87 -16.19 17.07 23.29
C PHE A 87 -14.78 17.63 23.52
N TYR A 88 -14.05 17.87 22.43
CA TYR A 88 -12.67 18.37 22.46
C TYR A 88 -12.58 19.91 22.44
N PHE A 89 -13.70 20.63 22.42
CA PHE A 89 -13.73 22.09 22.32
C PHE A 89 -14.01 22.78 23.66
N SER A 90 -13.42 23.96 23.83
CA SER A 90 -13.72 24.92 24.91
C SER A 90 -13.78 26.32 24.30
N GLU A 91 -14.86 27.06 24.53
CA GLU A 91 -15.01 28.45 24.03
C GLU A 91 -14.87 28.58 22.50
N GLY A 92 -15.40 27.61 21.74
CA GLY A 92 -15.39 27.64 20.26
C GLY A 92 -14.09 27.16 19.60
N SER A 93 -13.04 26.86 20.37
CA SER A 93 -11.77 26.32 19.86
C SER A 93 -11.39 25.00 20.54
N PRO A 94 -10.52 24.15 19.94
CA PRO A 94 -10.04 22.95 20.61
C PRO A 94 -9.35 23.30 21.94
N SER A 95 -9.67 22.56 22.99
CA SER A 95 -9.09 22.78 24.32
C SER A 95 -7.57 22.55 24.32
N LYS A 96 -6.88 23.09 25.33
CA LYS A 96 -5.42 22.87 25.49
C LYS A 96 -5.07 21.38 25.54
N ASP A 97 -5.91 20.58 26.19
CA ASP A 97 -5.74 19.12 26.27
C ASP A 97 -5.93 18.46 24.91
N ALA A 98 -6.93 18.89 24.13
CA ALA A 98 -7.14 18.42 22.76
C ALA A 98 -5.94 18.75 21.85
N LEU A 99 -5.41 19.97 21.93
CA LEU A 99 -4.22 20.37 21.17
C LEU A 99 -2.99 19.56 21.56
N ALA A 100 -2.81 19.24 22.85
CA ALA A 100 -1.74 18.36 23.31
C ALA A 100 -1.88 16.94 22.74
N ILE A 101 -3.11 16.41 22.71
CA ILE A 101 -3.44 15.11 22.09
C ILE A 101 -3.11 15.13 20.59
N LEU A 102 -3.53 16.17 19.86
CA LEU A 102 -3.25 16.30 18.43
C LEU A 102 -1.75 16.38 18.14
N LYS A 103 -1.00 17.18 18.93
CA LYS A 103 0.46 17.28 18.80
C LYS A 103 1.13 15.93 19.07
N LYS A 104 0.65 15.19 20.07
CA LYS A 104 1.17 13.85 20.38
C LYS A 104 0.85 12.86 19.26
N LEU A 105 -0.37 12.84 18.73
CA LEU A 105 -0.75 12.01 17.58
C LEU A 105 0.11 12.33 16.36
N ALA A 106 0.26 13.62 16.03
CA ALA A 106 1.08 14.04 14.91
C ALA A 106 2.54 13.61 15.06
N LYS A 107 3.10 13.76 16.25
CA LYS A 107 4.49 13.36 16.54
C LYS A 107 4.68 11.85 16.51
N ASP A 108 3.85 11.09 17.22
CA ASP A 108 4.04 9.65 17.43
C ASP A 108 3.67 8.83 16.17
N LEU A 109 2.80 9.37 15.32
CA LEU A 109 2.38 8.76 14.05
C LEU A 109 3.01 9.41 12.81
N GLU A 110 3.97 10.34 13.00
CA GLU A 110 4.66 11.06 11.91
C GLU A 110 3.72 11.74 10.91
N LEU A 111 2.60 12.26 11.41
CA LEU A 111 1.63 13.00 10.60
C LEU A 111 1.99 14.47 10.56
N PHE A 112 1.73 15.12 9.42
CA PHE A 112 1.86 16.55 9.18
C PHE A 112 0.47 17.20 9.21
N PRO A 113 0.05 17.77 10.37
CA PRO A 113 -1.27 18.40 10.50
C PRO A 113 -1.39 19.58 9.54
N GLN A 114 -2.46 19.59 8.75
CA GLN A 114 -2.79 20.71 7.87
C GLN A 114 -3.83 21.63 8.53
N ALA A 115 -4.88 21.04 9.11
CA ALA A 115 -5.97 21.75 9.77
C ALA A 115 -6.72 20.85 10.77
N TYR A 116 -7.65 21.44 11.50
CA TYR A 116 -8.68 20.72 12.24
C TYR A 116 -10.06 21.32 11.92
N VAL A 117 -11.10 20.51 12.02
CA VAL A 117 -12.48 20.92 11.75
C VAL A 117 -13.42 20.28 12.77
N SER A 118 -14.46 20.99 13.20
CA SER A 118 -15.48 20.37 14.06
C SER A 118 -16.36 19.42 13.23
N CYS A 119 -16.84 18.32 13.84
CA CYS A 119 -17.75 17.40 13.15
C CYS A 119 -18.99 18.13 12.59
N ALA A 120 -19.55 19.07 13.33
CA ALA A 120 -20.69 19.89 12.88
C ALA A 120 -20.37 20.71 11.63
N ALA A 121 -19.20 21.35 11.57
CA ALA A 121 -18.77 22.11 10.40
C ALA A 121 -18.47 21.21 9.20
N ALA A 122 -17.84 20.05 9.44
CA ALA A 122 -17.60 19.05 8.40
C ALA A 122 -18.90 18.53 7.79
N VAL A 123 -19.90 18.21 8.63
CA VAL A 123 -21.24 17.78 8.21
C VAL A 123 -21.95 18.88 7.43
N ASN A 124 -21.89 20.13 7.90
CA ASN A 124 -22.46 21.27 7.18
C ASN A 124 -21.87 21.39 5.76
N HIS A 125 -20.56 21.33 5.64
CA HIS A 125 -19.89 21.41 4.35
C HIS A 125 -20.24 20.23 3.43
N PHE A 126 -20.27 19.02 3.99
CA PHE A 126 -20.64 17.80 3.28
C PHE A 126 -22.06 17.85 2.71
N LEU A 127 -23.05 18.19 3.54
CA LEU A 127 -24.46 18.30 3.12
C LEU A 127 -24.65 19.38 2.05
N LYS A 128 -23.92 20.50 2.15
CA LYS A 128 -23.96 21.55 1.13
C LYS A 128 -23.55 21.03 -0.25
N ILE A 129 -22.47 20.26 -0.30
CA ILE A 129 -21.93 19.71 -1.55
C ILE A 129 -22.84 18.61 -2.10
N GLU A 130 -23.27 17.70 -1.23
CA GLU A 130 -24.10 16.57 -1.61
C GLU A 130 -25.48 17.02 -2.13
N GLU A 131 -26.10 17.97 -1.44
CA GLU A 131 -27.46 18.42 -1.74
C GLU A 131 -27.50 19.64 -2.68
N LYS A 132 -26.36 20.29 -2.92
CA LYS A 132 -26.22 21.53 -3.71
C LYS A 132 -27.10 22.68 -3.20
N VAL A 133 -27.43 22.67 -1.91
CA VAL A 133 -28.26 23.67 -1.22
C VAL A 133 -27.63 23.97 0.13
N THR A 134 -27.73 25.22 0.59
CA THR A 134 -27.29 25.58 1.95
C THR A 134 -28.07 24.78 2.99
N PRO A 135 -27.40 23.97 3.83
CA PRO A 135 -28.08 23.19 4.85
C PRO A 135 -28.80 24.09 5.84
N ASN A 136 -30.03 23.70 6.15
CA ASN A 136 -30.80 24.24 7.27
C ASN A 136 -31.34 23.05 8.08
N VAL A 137 -30.51 22.54 9.00
CA VAL A 137 -30.73 21.27 9.69
C VAL A 137 -30.22 21.34 11.13
N ILE A 138 -30.77 20.50 12.00
CA ILE A 138 -30.18 20.21 13.31
C ILE A 138 -29.30 18.97 13.19
N VAL A 139 -28.09 19.03 13.70
CA VAL A 139 -27.17 17.89 13.72
C VAL A 139 -26.96 17.42 15.15
N ILE A 140 -27.04 16.11 15.38
CA ILE A 140 -26.94 15.50 16.70
C ILE A 140 -25.84 14.44 16.71
N GLY A 141 -24.80 14.65 17.51
CA GLY A 141 -23.78 13.64 17.80
C GLY A 141 -24.15 12.87 19.07
N VAL A 142 -24.27 11.55 18.95
CA VAL A 142 -24.65 10.64 20.05
C VAL A 142 -23.52 9.66 20.35
N PHE A 143 -22.98 9.75 21.56
CA PHE A 143 -21.87 8.91 22.06
C PHE A 143 -22.19 8.30 23.42
N GLU A 144 -21.36 7.36 23.89
CA GLU A 144 -21.61 6.63 25.15
C GLU A 144 -21.89 7.54 26.36
N ASN A 145 -21.09 8.59 26.55
CA ASN A 145 -21.17 9.49 27.72
C ASN A 145 -21.16 10.98 27.33
N PHE A 146 -21.51 11.30 26.10
CA PHE A 146 -21.53 12.67 25.61
C PHE A 146 -22.57 12.83 24.51
N THR A 147 -23.26 13.97 24.51
CA THR A 147 -24.22 14.33 23.46
C THR A 147 -23.94 15.76 23.02
N GLU A 148 -23.97 15.98 21.72
CA GLU A 148 -23.81 17.30 21.11
C GLU A 148 -24.94 17.56 20.12
N VAL A 149 -25.47 18.77 20.12
CA VAL A 149 -26.59 19.22 19.27
C VAL A 149 -26.22 20.56 18.67
N HIS A 150 -26.31 20.67 17.35
CA HIS A 150 -25.89 21.83 16.58
C HIS A 150 -27.02 22.30 15.67
N LEU A 151 -27.26 23.61 15.63
CA LEU A 151 -28.12 24.26 14.65
C LEU A 151 -27.24 24.72 13.48
N LEU A 152 -27.44 24.15 12.29
CA LEU A 152 -26.77 24.57 11.07
C LEU A 152 -27.68 25.50 10.27
N GLU A 153 -27.24 26.73 10.07
CA GLU A 153 -27.98 27.75 9.33
C GLU A 153 -27.01 28.66 8.56
N GLY A 154 -27.39 29.07 7.35
CA GLY A 154 -26.63 30.08 6.61
C GLY A 154 -25.18 29.67 6.32
N ASN A 155 -24.94 28.37 6.10
CA ASN A 155 -23.62 27.77 5.91
C ASN A 155 -22.66 27.86 7.11
N ASN A 156 -23.20 28.06 8.32
CA ASN A 156 -22.44 28.13 9.56
C ASN A 156 -23.07 27.27 10.66
N VAL A 157 -22.28 26.95 11.68
CA VAL A 157 -22.78 26.38 12.93
C VAL A 157 -23.30 27.53 13.79
N ALA A 158 -24.61 27.80 13.74
CA ALA A 158 -25.22 28.97 14.37
C ALA A 158 -25.23 28.87 15.90
N LYS A 159 -25.54 27.69 16.43
CA LYS A 159 -25.61 27.44 17.88
C LYS A 159 -25.27 25.99 18.18
N SER A 160 -24.58 25.77 19.29
CA SER A 160 -24.17 24.45 19.77
C SER A 160 -24.59 24.28 21.21
N GLN A 161 -25.17 23.13 21.54
CA GLN A 161 -25.47 22.69 22.90
C GLN A 161 -24.81 21.34 23.13
N VAL A 162 -24.18 21.17 24.30
CA VAL A 162 -23.46 19.95 24.65
C VAL A 162 -23.79 19.52 26.05
N GLU A 163 -23.87 18.21 26.29
CA GLU A 163 -24.13 17.64 27.60
C GLU A 163 -23.26 16.40 27.84
N LYS A 164 -22.75 16.27 29.08
CA LYS A 164 -22.03 15.08 29.54
C LYS A 164 -23.01 14.07 30.14
N GLY A 165 -22.91 12.82 29.73
CA GLY A 165 -23.73 11.70 30.19
C GLY A 165 -24.38 10.92 29.05
N GLU A 166 -25.07 9.83 29.39
CA GLU A 166 -25.74 8.96 28.42
C GLU A 166 -26.80 9.72 27.61
N ALA A 167 -26.82 9.51 26.31
CA ALA A 167 -27.82 10.10 25.42
C ALA A 167 -29.20 9.47 25.66
N THR A 168 -30.14 10.24 26.20
CA THR A 168 -31.54 9.84 26.34
C THR A 168 -32.42 10.74 25.47
N VAL A 169 -33.56 10.22 25.01
CA VAL A 169 -34.50 10.99 24.18
C VAL A 169 -34.92 12.28 24.88
N GLY A 170 -35.19 12.23 26.19
CA GLY A 170 -35.57 13.40 26.99
C GLY A 170 -34.49 14.50 27.02
N ARG A 171 -33.22 14.10 27.21
CA ARG A 171 -32.07 15.04 27.16
C ARG A 171 -31.93 15.68 25.79
N ILE A 172 -31.97 14.87 24.73
CA ILE A 172 -31.87 15.40 23.36
C ILE A 172 -33.02 16.37 23.07
N THR A 173 -34.26 16.05 23.43
CA THR A 173 -35.39 16.96 23.23
C THR A 173 -35.20 18.28 23.98
N GLN A 174 -34.60 18.26 25.17
CA GLN A 174 -34.30 19.46 25.94
C GLN A 174 -33.18 20.28 25.26
N LEU A 175 -32.07 19.65 24.87
CA LEU A 175 -30.97 20.33 24.18
C LEU A 175 -31.42 20.97 22.85
N VAL A 176 -32.31 20.31 22.12
CA VAL A 176 -32.92 20.85 20.91
C VAL A 176 -33.85 22.02 21.23
N ALA A 177 -34.64 21.95 22.30
CA ALA A 177 -35.48 23.07 22.73
C ALA A 177 -34.65 24.30 23.13
N ASP A 178 -33.48 24.09 23.75
CA ASP A 178 -32.55 25.16 24.13
C ASP A 178 -31.88 25.84 22.92
N LEU A 179 -31.99 25.25 21.72
CA LEU A 179 -31.58 25.91 20.47
C LEU A 179 -32.60 26.93 19.99
N ALA A 180 -33.87 26.83 20.36
CA ALA A 180 -34.92 27.73 19.90
C ALA A 180 -34.67 29.18 20.35
N GLU A 181 -35.00 30.12 19.48
CA GLU A 181 -34.93 31.56 19.75
C GLU A 181 -36.32 32.19 19.59
N GLU A 182 -36.60 33.24 20.35
CA GLU A 182 -37.91 33.91 20.29
C GLU A 182 -38.20 34.43 18.87
N GLY A 183 -39.25 33.89 18.25
CA GLY A 183 -39.72 34.33 16.93
C GLY A 183 -39.06 33.65 15.73
N LYS A 184 -38.23 32.61 15.93
CA LYS A 184 -37.62 31.83 14.84
C LYS A 184 -37.95 30.34 14.97
N ASP A 185 -38.47 29.76 13.90
CA ASP A 185 -38.77 28.32 13.84
C ASP A 185 -37.50 27.50 13.60
N LEU A 186 -37.37 26.38 14.30
CA LEU A 186 -36.28 25.42 14.09
C LEU A 186 -36.49 24.59 12.81
N PRO A 187 -35.42 24.16 12.14
CA PRO A 187 -35.52 23.36 10.92
C PRO A 187 -36.10 21.98 11.18
N ALA A 188 -37.10 21.57 10.39
CA ALA A 188 -37.80 20.29 10.52
C ALA A 188 -37.00 19.07 9.99
N ARG A 189 -35.66 19.12 10.05
CA ARG A 189 -34.78 18.01 9.67
C ARG A 189 -33.65 17.88 10.69
N ILE A 190 -33.47 16.66 11.17
CA ILE A 190 -32.48 16.27 12.15
C ILE A 190 -31.57 15.22 11.52
N VAL A 191 -30.26 15.45 11.53
CA VAL A 191 -29.24 14.48 11.10
C VAL A 191 -28.51 13.97 12.33
N VAL A 192 -28.49 12.66 12.54
CA VAL A 192 -27.85 12.04 13.70
C VAL A 192 -26.59 11.32 13.25
N PHE A 193 -25.47 11.48 13.96
CA PHE A 193 -24.24 10.72 13.74
C PHE A 193 -23.70 10.15 15.06
N GLY A 194 -22.89 9.09 14.97
CA GLY A 194 -22.31 8.38 16.13
C GLY A 194 -22.86 6.97 16.35
N PRO A 195 -24.19 6.75 16.41
CA PRO A 195 -24.79 5.42 16.52
C PRO A 195 -24.57 4.59 15.26
N ASP A 196 -24.41 3.27 15.42
CA ASP A 196 -24.43 2.35 14.28
C ASP A 196 -25.87 2.16 13.78
N GLU A 197 -26.07 1.81 12.51
CA GLU A 197 -27.40 1.59 11.89
C GLU A 197 -28.31 0.65 12.69
N LYS A 198 -27.72 -0.32 13.40
CA LYS A 198 -28.44 -1.34 14.18
C LYS A 198 -28.90 -0.83 15.55
N ASN A 199 -28.60 0.41 15.92
CA ASN A 199 -28.91 0.95 17.23
C ASN A 199 -30.40 1.26 17.38
N SER A 200 -31.04 0.66 18.39
CA SER A 200 -32.45 0.90 18.74
C SER A 200 -32.79 2.36 19.09
N PHE A 201 -31.77 3.18 19.34
CA PHE A 201 -31.92 4.59 19.72
C PHE A 201 -32.61 5.45 18.66
N LEU A 202 -32.29 5.27 17.37
CA LEU A 202 -32.90 6.06 16.28
C LEU A 202 -34.41 5.82 16.17
N GLN A 203 -34.85 4.58 16.41
CA GLN A 203 -36.28 4.25 16.45
C GLN A 203 -37.01 4.87 17.65
N LYS A 204 -36.29 5.11 18.75
CA LYS A 204 -36.86 5.80 19.92
C LYS A 204 -36.92 7.31 19.68
N LEU A 205 -35.87 7.89 19.07
CA LEU A 205 -35.80 9.32 18.77
C LEU A 205 -36.81 9.75 17.69
N SER A 206 -37.00 8.94 16.64
CA SER A 206 -38.01 9.18 15.61
C SER A 206 -39.46 9.10 16.12
N LYS A 207 -39.68 8.44 17.27
CA LYS A 207 -40.99 8.33 17.94
C LYS A 207 -41.14 9.34 19.10
N ALA A 208 -40.17 10.23 19.30
CA ALA A 208 -40.24 11.22 20.36
C ALA A 208 -41.37 12.24 20.08
N ASP A 209 -41.91 12.83 21.14
CA ASP A 209 -42.92 13.88 21.00
C ASP A 209 -42.24 15.23 20.76
N TRP A 210 -42.31 15.70 19.50
CA TRP A 210 -41.69 16.94 19.05
C TRP A 210 -42.66 18.13 19.02
N LYS A 211 -43.93 17.93 19.37
CA LYS A 211 -45.01 18.91 19.17
C LYS A 211 -44.86 20.21 19.95
N SER A 212 -44.08 20.20 21.02
CA SER A 212 -43.81 21.39 21.84
C SER A 212 -42.65 22.24 21.31
N ILE A 213 -41.87 21.72 20.35
CA ILE A 213 -40.63 22.35 19.86
C ILE A 213 -40.75 22.74 18.39
N PHE A 214 -41.38 21.90 17.57
CA PHE A 214 -41.51 22.12 16.13
C PHE A 214 -42.96 22.33 15.70
N VAL A 215 -43.16 23.19 14.71
CA VAL A 215 -44.46 23.40 14.04
C VAL A 215 -44.89 22.16 13.25
N HIS A 216 -43.93 21.44 12.69
CA HIS A 216 -44.12 20.19 11.96
C HIS A 216 -43.19 19.11 12.53
N GLU A 217 -43.61 17.84 12.49
CA GLU A 217 -42.76 16.75 12.98
C GLU A 217 -41.45 16.68 12.17
N PRO A 218 -40.27 16.72 12.83
CA PRO A 218 -39.00 16.73 12.14
C PRO A 218 -38.67 15.35 11.54
N LYS A 219 -38.05 15.34 10.36
CA LYS A 219 -37.49 14.13 9.76
C LYS A 219 -36.13 13.82 10.39
N VAL A 220 -35.97 12.61 10.92
CA VAL A 220 -34.71 12.15 11.53
C VAL A 220 -33.97 11.23 10.55
N ASP A 221 -32.84 11.69 10.05
CA ASP A 221 -31.94 10.95 9.17
C ASP A 221 -30.70 10.50 9.95
N LEU A 222 -30.17 9.30 9.66
CA LEU A 222 -28.90 8.82 10.19
C LEU A 222 -27.80 9.11 9.17
N MET A 223 -26.71 9.71 9.63
CA MET A 223 -25.44 9.77 8.91
C MET A 223 -24.53 8.68 9.47
N ASP A 224 -24.08 7.77 8.60
CA ASP A 224 -23.23 6.67 9.03
C ASP A 224 -21.79 7.16 9.33
N LEU A 225 -20.99 6.31 9.99
CA LEU A 225 -19.63 6.68 10.38
C LEU A 225 -18.68 6.83 9.17
N ASP A 226 -18.97 6.16 8.05
CA ASP A 226 -18.14 6.25 6.84
C ASP A 226 -18.45 7.58 6.11
N GLU A 227 -19.72 8.02 6.09
CA GLU A 227 -20.16 9.34 5.67
C GLU A 227 -19.57 10.46 6.54
N LEU A 228 -19.52 10.28 7.86
CA LEU A 228 -18.87 11.25 8.76
C LEU A 228 -17.37 11.36 8.48
N ALA A 229 -16.69 10.24 8.25
CA ALA A 229 -15.27 10.24 7.88
C ALA A 229 -15.04 10.93 6.52
N LYS A 230 -15.94 10.72 5.55
CA LYS A 230 -15.95 11.49 4.29
C LYS A 230 -16.15 12.97 4.54
N ALA A 231 -17.11 13.36 5.40
CA ALA A 231 -17.38 14.77 5.68
C ALA A 231 -16.11 15.52 6.14
N THR A 232 -15.30 14.90 7.01
CA THR A 232 -14.01 15.45 7.45
C THR A 232 -13.01 15.59 6.29
N ALA A 233 -12.93 14.60 5.39
CA ALA A 233 -12.09 14.68 4.19
C ALA A 233 -12.51 15.84 3.26
N TYR A 234 -13.82 16.03 3.10
CA TYR A 234 -14.37 17.09 2.25
C TYR A 234 -14.11 18.50 2.80
N ALA A 235 -14.12 18.66 4.13
CA ALA A 235 -13.76 19.91 4.76
C ALA A 235 -12.31 20.33 4.42
N GLN A 236 -11.37 19.37 4.43
CA GLN A 236 -9.98 19.63 4.04
C GLN A 236 -9.85 20.01 2.56
N ALA A 237 -10.60 19.34 1.67
CA ALA A 237 -10.51 19.58 0.24
C ALA A 237 -10.92 21.00 -0.15
N ALA A 238 -11.91 21.61 0.49
CA ALA A 238 -12.25 23.01 0.24
C ALA A 238 -11.09 23.97 0.56
N ASP A 239 -10.36 23.72 1.64
CA ASP A 239 -9.19 24.53 2.02
C ASP A 239 -8.03 24.34 1.03
N VAL A 240 -7.80 23.11 0.54
CA VAL A 240 -6.73 22.79 -0.42
C VAL A 240 -7.02 23.37 -1.81
N LEU A 241 -8.29 23.41 -2.22
CA LEU A 241 -8.69 23.81 -3.57
C LEU A 241 -8.98 25.30 -3.71
N GLY A 242 -9.25 26.00 -2.60
CA GLY A 242 -9.68 27.39 -2.61
C GLY A 242 -11.06 27.61 -3.27
N HIS A 243 -11.82 26.54 -3.51
CA HIS A 243 -13.19 26.53 -4.03
C HIS A 243 -13.91 25.22 -3.62
N GLU A 244 -15.24 25.19 -3.73
CA GLU A 244 -16.06 24.05 -3.30
C GLU A 244 -15.85 22.81 -4.22
N PRO A 245 -15.43 21.66 -3.68
CA PRO A 245 -15.17 20.45 -4.46
C PRO A 245 -16.46 19.77 -4.95
N SER A 246 -16.38 19.03 -6.07
CA SER A 246 -17.52 18.33 -6.69
C SER A 246 -17.53 16.82 -6.41
N PHE A 247 -18.71 16.19 -6.50
CA PHE A 247 -18.89 14.76 -6.19
C PHE A 247 -18.43 13.84 -7.33
N GLY A 248 -17.68 12.78 -6.98
CA GLY A 248 -17.33 11.67 -7.87
C GLY A 248 -18.05 10.37 -7.47
N GLU A 249 -19.05 9.95 -8.24
CA GLU A 249 -19.58 8.59 -8.13
C GLU A 249 -18.60 7.59 -8.78
N LYS A 250 -18.39 6.43 -8.14
CA LYS A 250 -17.71 5.28 -8.74
C LYS A 250 -18.40 4.92 -10.06
N SER A 251 -17.69 5.11 -11.17
CA SER A 251 -18.19 4.88 -12.52
C SER A 251 -18.65 3.43 -12.74
N LYS A 252 -19.96 3.22 -12.86
CA LYS A 252 -20.52 2.14 -13.69
C LYS A 252 -20.61 2.65 -15.13
N ALA A 253 -19.98 1.93 -16.05
CA ALA A 253 -19.89 2.26 -17.46
C ALA A 253 -21.27 2.44 -18.16
N GLN A 254 -21.45 3.53 -18.94
CA GLN A 254 -21.79 3.53 -20.40
C GLN A 254 -22.21 4.93 -20.97
N ILE A 255 -21.50 5.34 -22.04
CA ILE A 255 -21.89 6.02 -23.32
C ILE A 255 -22.49 7.47 -23.30
N PRO A 256 -21.98 8.42 -24.14
CA PRO A 256 -22.30 9.87 -24.11
C PRO A 256 -23.37 10.34 -25.10
N VAL A 257 -24.05 11.46 -24.79
CA VAL A 257 -24.79 12.33 -25.74
C VAL A 257 -24.62 13.82 -25.38
N GLU A 258 -24.59 14.65 -26.43
CA GLU A 258 -24.13 16.05 -26.58
C GLU A 258 -24.97 17.21 -25.97
N ALA A 259 -24.23 18.25 -25.55
CA ALA A 259 -24.27 19.71 -25.83
C ALA A 259 -25.56 20.57 -25.90
N SER A 260 -25.52 21.74 -25.20
CA SER A 260 -25.83 23.14 -25.63
C SER A 260 -25.62 24.11 -24.42
N LYS A 261 -24.69 25.09 -24.40
CA LYS A 261 -24.72 26.54 -24.83
C LYS A 261 -26.00 27.30 -24.39
N GLU A 262 -26.03 28.48 -23.73
CA GLU A 262 -25.41 29.83 -23.90
C GLU A 262 -25.56 30.66 -22.57
N THR A 263 -24.59 31.49 -22.11
CA THR A 263 -24.43 33.00 -22.26
C THR A 263 -25.48 33.83 -21.46
N GLY A 264 -25.22 34.92 -20.70
CA GLY A 264 -24.02 35.70 -20.30
C GLY A 264 -24.41 36.96 -19.45
N GLU A 265 -23.38 37.75 -19.04
CA GLU A 265 -23.32 39.22 -18.72
C GLU A 265 -24.16 39.87 -17.57
N GLU A 266 -23.83 40.94 -16.81
CA GLU A 266 -22.86 42.11 -16.75
C GLU A 266 -22.68 42.58 -15.24
N ILE A 267 -21.53 43.02 -14.67
CA ILE A 267 -20.71 44.30 -14.60
C ILE A 267 -21.21 45.47 -13.69
N GLU A 268 -20.27 46.05 -12.89
CA GLU A 268 -20.02 47.48 -12.46
C GLU A 268 -19.72 47.64 -10.93
N ASP A 269 -18.46 47.90 -10.49
CA ASP A 269 -17.71 49.19 -10.24
C ASP A 269 -17.95 49.77 -8.81
N GLU A 270 -17.06 50.40 -8.01
CA GLU A 270 -15.68 50.95 -8.09
C GLU A 270 -15.20 51.41 -6.67
N HIS A 271 -13.92 51.85 -6.53
CA HIS A 271 -13.33 52.82 -5.55
C HIS A 271 -12.42 52.42 -4.33
N ILE A 272 -11.10 52.25 -4.61
CA ILE A 272 -9.84 52.91 -4.12
C ILE A 272 -9.68 53.40 -2.63
N VAL A 273 -8.55 53.05 -1.95
CA VAL A 273 -7.45 53.93 -1.39
C VAL A 273 -6.61 53.29 -0.23
N LYS A 274 -5.32 53.01 -0.56
CA LYS A 274 -4.01 53.18 0.14
C LYS A 274 -3.57 52.42 1.44
N GLU A 275 -2.53 51.58 1.21
CA GLU A 275 -1.23 51.30 1.89
C GLU A 275 -0.63 52.29 2.94
N PRO A 276 0.41 51.93 3.78
CA PRO A 276 1.68 51.25 3.36
C PRO A 276 2.36 50.22 4.33
N GLU A 277 3.44 49.64 3.77
CA GLU A 277 4.38 48.55 4.11
C GLU A 277 5.22 48.61 5.42
N ALA A 278 5.75 47.46 5.88
CA ALA A 278 7.21 47.20 6.06
C ALA A 278 7.60 45.76 6.57
N ALA A 279 8.41 45.08 5.75
CA ALA A 279 9.56 44.16 5.97
C ALA A 279 9.78 43.27 7.23
N GLY A 280 10.08 41.97 6.99
CA GLY A 280 11.38 41.37 7.42
C GLY A 280 11.42 40.10 8.32
N ALA A 281 11.75 38.95 7.70
CA ALA A 281 12.59 37.83 8.19
C ALA A 281 12.11 36.80 9.27
N GLY A 282 12.35 35.51 8.97
CA GLY A 282 12.46 34.38 9.93
C GLY A 282 11.36 33.33 9.83
N ARG A 283 11.66 32.10 9.33
CA ARG A 283 10.73 30.96 9.39
C ARG A 283 11.08 30.09 10.61
N GLU A 284 10.50 30.45 11.75
CA GLU A 284 10.11 29.49 12.79
C GLU A 284 8.69 29.03 12.46
N SER A 285 8.45 27.71 12.51
CA SER A 285 7.12 27.13 12.34
C SER A 285 6.31 27.34 13.63
N ASP A 286 5.80 28.56 13.79
CA ASP A 286 4.84 28.89 14.82
C ASP A 286 3.42 28.54 14.37
N PHE A 287 2.68 27.95 15.30
CA PHE A 287 1.26 27.68 15.21
C PHE A 287 0.55 29.04 15.12
N VAL A 288 -0.14 29.32 14.01
CA VAL A 288 -0.95 30.55 13.91
C VAL A 288 -2.19 30.35 14.77
N GLU A 289 -2.21 31.04 15.91
CA GLU A 289 -3.36 31.14 16.79
C GLU A 289 -4.31 32.22 16.25
N GLY A 290 -5.55 31.82 15.96
CA GLY A 290 -6.67 32.70 15.66
C GLY A 290 -6.85 33.10 14.20
N LYS A 291 -7.79 32.44 13.52
CA LYS A 291 -8.78 33.09 12.64
C LYS A 291 -9.83 32.07 12.21
N ASP A 292 -11.05 32.29 12.70
CA ASP A 292 -12.27 31.76 12.13
C ASP A 292 -12.45 32.26 10.69
N VAL A 293 -13.07 31.38 9.90
CA VAL A 293 -13.36 31.52 8.47
C VAL A 293 -14.50 32.51 8.26
N LEU A 294 -14.27 33.54 7.44
CA LEU A 294 -15.16 34.15 6.44
C LEU A 294 -14.77 35.62 6.22
N MET A 295 -14.05 35.93 5.13
CA MET A 295 -14.30 37.15 4.37
C MET A 295 -13.74 37.06 2.95
N GLU A 296 -14.47 37.72 2.05
CA GLU A 296 -14.36 37.73 0.60
C GLU A 296 -13.01 38.17 0.02
N THR A 297 -12.85 37.76 -1.23
CA THR A 297 -11.75 37.97 -2.18
C THR A 297 -11.23 39.42 -2.25
N PHE A 298 -9.91 39.58 -2.27
CA PHE A 298 -9.24 40.61 -3.06
C PHE A 298 -8.11 39.96 -3.87
N ARG A 299 -8.22 40.05 -5.20
CA ARG A 299 -7.10 39.90 -6.13
C ARG A 299 -6.37 41.24 -6.18
N GLU A 300 -5.06 41.22 -6.03
CA GLU A 300 -4.19 42.29 -6.50
C GLU A 300 -3.31 41.73 -7.62
N SER A 301 -3.56 42.20 -8.83
CA SER A 301 -2.71 42.04 -10.02
C SER A 301 -1.61 43.10 -9.97
N GLN A 302 -0.37 42.66 -10.13
CA GLN A 302 0.74 43.51 -10.56
C GLN A 302 0.47 44.06 -11.97
N ASP A 303 0.76 45.34 -12.20
CA ASP A 303 1.22 45.92 -13.49
C ASP A 303 1.37 47.46 -13.34
N THR A 304 2.34 48.22 -13.88
CA THR A 304 3.58 48.07 -14.69
C THR A 304 4.30 49.45 -14.73
N GLU A 305 5.52 49.51 -15.29
CA GLU A 305 6.16 50.64 -16.06
C GLU A 305 7.04 51.68 -15.33
N GLU A 306 8.10 52.30 -15.90
CA GLU A 306 8.77 52.33 -17.25
C GLU A 306 10.20 52.93 -17.06
N TYR A 307 11.20 52.76 -17.93
CA TYR A 307 11.61 53.59 -19.08
C TYR A 307 12.90 52.94 -19.66
N ALA A 308 13.26 52.91 -20.95
CA ALA A 308 13.00 53.82 -22.05
C ALA A 308 13.12 53.17 -23.47
N VAL A 309 12.26 53.68 -24.35
CA VAL A 309 12.12 53.73 -25.84
C VAL A 309 13.47 54.00 -26.59
N PRO A 310 13.64 53.76 -27.93
CA PRO A 310 12.59 53.63 -28.96
C PRO A 310 12.80 52.63 -30.13
N ARG A 311 11.69 52.31 -30.80
CA ARG A 311 11.64 51.86 -32.20
C ARG A 311 11.25 53.04 -33.10
N GLN A 312 11.93 53.16 -34.24
CA GLN A 312 11.49 53.96 -35.39
C GLN A 312 10.95 53.03 -36.48
N ASP A 313 9.93 53.54 -37.18
CA ASP A 313 9.16 52.94 -38.25
C ASP A 313 9.90 52.83 -39.61
N ILE A 314 9.40 51.93 -40.47
CA ILE A 314 8.86 52.16 -41.84
C ILE A 314 9.14 50.96 -42.78
N ALA A 315 8.02 50.34 -43.19
CA ALA A 315 7.61 49.77 -44.49
C ALA A 315 8.48 48.81 -45.35
N ASP A 316 7.73 47.83 -45.85
CA ASP A 316 7.66 47.33 -47.23
C ASP A 316 8.47 46.10 -47.75
N ILE A 317 7.66 45.08 -48.10
CA ILE A 317 7.67 44.24 -49.31
C ILE A 317 8.60 43.00 -49.41
N SER A 318 7.93 41.87 -49.68
CA SER A 318 8.31 40.69 -50.51
C SER A 318 9.03 39.45 -49.93
N ILE A 319 8.43 38.29 -50.26
CA ILE A 319 8.81 36.86 -50.22
C ILE A 319 10.04 36.60 -51.15
N PRO A 320 10.82 35.47 -51.11
CA PRO A 320 10.79 34.24 -50.29
C PRO A 320 12.10 33.88 -49.58
N LYS A 321 12.05 32.91 -48.64
CA LYS A 321 13.25 32.18 -48.17
C LYS A 321 13.29 30.73 -48.61
N THR A 322 14.45 30.42 -49.14
CA THR A 322 15.12 29.17 -49.51
C THR A 322 15.25 28.14 -48.37
N GLY A 323 15.24 26.85 -48.71
CA GLY A 323 15.76 25.75 -47.86
C GLY A 323 17.30 25.69 -47.86
N PRO A 324 17.99 24.53 -47.63
CA PRO A 324 17.52 23.16 -47.32
C PRO A 324 18.29 22.51 -46.12
N PRO A 325 18.16 21.18 -45.84
CA PRO A 325 19.08 20.21 -46.47
C PRO A 325 18.45 18.88 -46.94
N ALA A 326 19.26 18.14 -47.70
CA ALA A 326 18.96 16.97 -48.55
C ALA A 326 19.25 15.61 -47.85
N LYS A 327 18.39 14.59 -48.06
CA LYS A 327 18.55 13.35 -48.87
C LYS A 327 19.84 12.53 -48.69
N SER A 328 19.67 11.21 -48.53
CA SER A 328 20.28 10.26 -49.48
C SER A 328 19.42 9.00 -49.68
N SER A 329 18.93 8.85 -50.90
CA SER A 329 18.48 7.60 -51.51
C SER A 329 19.23 7.53 -52.84
N MET A 330 20.09 6.52 -52.95
CA MET A 330 20.66 6.00 -54.19
C MET A 330 20.09 4.59 -54.32
N SER A 331 19.80 4.03 -55.48
CA SER A 331 20.12 4.43 -56.83
C SER A 331 19.15 3.70 -57.77
N LYS A 332 18.83 4.40 -58.85
CA LYS A 332 18.28 3.84 -60.08
C LYS A 332 19.20 2.73 -60.60
N ILE A 333 18.61 1.70 -61.21
CA ILE A 333 18.93 1.20 -62.56
C ILE A 333 17.75 0.31 -62.96
N LEU A 334 16.86 0.82 -63.81
CA LEU A 334 16.54 0.15 -65.07
C LEU A 334 15.90 1.16 -66.04
N ASP A 335 16.79 1.93 -66.68
CA ASP A 335 16.56 2.50 -68.00
C ASP A 335 16.88 1.43 -69.06
N LYS A 336 16.25 1.59 -70.24
CA LYS A 336 16.30 0.78 -71.48
C LYS A 336 15.29 -0.39 -71.45
N VAL A 337 14.26 -0.45 -72.29
CA VAL A 337 14.13 0.03 -73.67
C VAL A 337 12.71 0.57 -73.89
N THR A 338 12.72 1.83 -74.30
CA THR A 338 11.66 2.60 -74.95
C THR A 338 11.10 1.94 -76.21
N THR A 339 9.93 2.44 -76.58
CA THR A 339 9.32 2.53 -77.94
C THR A 339 8.27 1.48 -78.27
N LEU A 340 7.01 1.87 -78.06
CA LEU A 340 6.05 2.01 -79.17
C LEU A 340 4.80 2.76 -78.69
N SER A 341 4.90 4.09 -78.75
CA SER A 341 3.75 4.94 -79.01
C SER A 341 3.24 4.63 -80.41
N TYR A 342 2.27 3.72 -80.54
CA TYR A 342 1.38 3.63 -81.69
C TYR A 342 0.18 2.74 -81.33
N LEU A 343 -0.92 3.35 -80.88
CA LEU A 343 -2.26 2.77 -80.96
C LEU A 343 -3.26 3.93 -81.10
N PRO A 344 -3.62 4.32 -82.33
CA PRO A 344 -4.75 5.19 -82.58
C PRO A 344 -6.05 4.38 -82.51
N ASN A 345 -7.13 5.05 -82.09
CA ASN A 345 -8.54 4.71 -82.35
C ASN A 345 -8.92 3.21 -82.35
N PHE A 346 -9.21 2.65 -81.17
CA PHE A 346 -9.84 1.31 -81.07
C PHE A 346 -11.36 1.34 -80.83
N PHE A 347 -12.00 2.52 -80.86
CA PHE A 347 -13.45 2.67 -80.58
C PHE A 347 -14.30 3.30 -81.70
N GLU A 348 -13.84 3.34 -82.95
CA GLU A 348 -14.67 3.77 -84.09
C GLU A 348 -14.57 2.86 -85.31
N THR A 349 -14.87 1.56 -85.15
CA THR A 349 -15.29 0.73 -86.29
C THR A 349 -16.27 -0.34 -85.82
N PHE A 350 -17.47 0.10 -85.47
CA PHE A 350 -18.64 -0.76 -85.32
C PHE A 350 -19.66 -0.40 -86.40
N LYS A 351 -19.34 -0.77 -87.64
CA LYS A 351 -20.33 -0.97 -88.70
C LYS A 351 -19.94 -2.20 -89.50
N LYS A 352 -20.80 -3.23 -89.37
CA LYS A 352 -20.93 -4.48 -90.16
C LYS A 352 -20.00 -5.65 -89.80
N GLY A 353 -20.56 -6.67 -89.12
CA GLY A 353 -19.96 -8.00 -88.85
C GLY A 353 -19.97 -8.38 -87.36
N PRO A 354 -20.14 -9.66 -86.94
CA PRO A 354 -20.60 -10.01 -85.59
C PRO A 354 -19.47 -9.89 -84.55
N VAL A 355 -19.43 -8.76 -83.85
CA VAL A 355 -18.34 -8.39 -82.93
C VAL A 355 -18.37 -9.10 -81.57
N LEU A 356 -19.47 -9.81 -81.25
CA LEU A 356 -19.59 -10.60 -80.02
C LEU A 356 -18.48 -11.66 -79.89
N LYS A 357 -18.01 -12.23 -81.02
CA LYS A 357 -17.00 -13.30 -81.01
C LYS A 357 -15.60 -12.80 -80.61
N LYS A 358 -15.22 -11.56 -80.95
CA LYS A 358 -13.86 -11.04 -80.68
C LYS A 358 -13.69 -10.59 -79.23
N VAL A 359 -14.73 -10.01 -78.63
CA VAL A 359 -14.76 -9.64 -77.20
C VAL A 359 -14.78 -10.90 -76.33
N ALA A 360 -15.54 -11.93 -76.72
CA ALA A 360 -15.54 -13.22 -76.04
C ALA A 360 -14.15 -13.89 -76.04
N ILE A 361 -13.41 -13.84 -77.15
CA ILE A 361 -12.05 -14.39 -77.23
C ILE A 361 -11.08 -13.64 -76.31
N GLY A 362 -11.15 -12.30 -76.27
CA GLY A 362 -10.32 -11.49 -75.37
C GLY A 362 -10.60 -11.78 -73.89
N LEU A 363 -11.86 -11.96 -73.52
CA LEU A 363 -12.27 -12.30 -72.16
C LEU A 363 -11.81 -13.72 -71.76
N VAL A 364 -11.87 -14.68 -72.69
CA VAL A 364 -11.35 -16.04 -72.48
C VAL A 364 -9.82 -16.03 -72.26
N ILE A 365 -9.07 -15.21 -73.02
CA ILE A 365 -7.61 -15.09 -72.84
C ILE A 365 -7.28 -14.43 -71.51
N LEU A 366 -8.02 -13.40 -71.08
CA LEU A 366 -7.83 -12.75 -69.78
C LEU A 366 -8.12 -13.73 -68.63
N VAL A 367 -9.20 -14.51 -68.73
CA VAL A 367 -9.54 -15.54 -67.75
C VAL A 367 -8.45 -16.62 -67.71
N LEU A 368 -7.93 -17.06 -68.85
CA LEU A 368 -6.81 -18.00 -68.91
C LEU A 368 -5.51 -17.42 -68.33
N ALA A 369 -5.22 -16.14 -68.55
CA ALA A 369 -4.06 -15.45 -68.00
C ALA A 369 -4.17 -15.29 -66.48
N LEU A 370 -5.35 -14.93 -65.96
CA LEU A 370 -5.63 -14.90 -64.52
C LEU A 370 -5.57 -16.30 -63.91
N PHE A 371 -6.03 -17.33 -64.62
CA PHE A 371 -5.93 -18.71 -64.19
C PHE A 371 -4.47 -19.19 -64.14
N ALA A 372 -3.68 -18.85 -65.15
CA ALA A 372 -2.25 -19.15 -65.19
C ALA A 372 -1.47 -18.39 -64.10
N ALA A 373 -1.78 -17.10 -63.87
CA ALA A 373 -1.19 -16.33 -62.79
C ALA A 373 -1.57 -16.89 -61.42
N SER A 374 -2.85 -17.22 -61.18
CA SER A 374 -3.31 -17.86 -59.95
C SER A 374 -2.67 -19.24 -59.74
N PHE A 375 -2.45 -20.00 -60.81
CA PHE A 375 -1.77 -21.30 -60.75
C PHE A 375 -0.29 -21.14 -60.38
N VAL A 376 0.40 -20.15 -60.95
CA VAL A 376 1.81 -19.86 -60.63
C VAL A 376 1.95 -19.32 -59.21
N LEU A 377 1.12 -18.35 -58.79
CA LEU A 377 1.11 -17.83 -57.41
C LEU A 377 0.76 -18.92 -56.39
N GLY A 378 -0.20 -19.79 -56.71
CA GLY A 378 -0.55 -20.95 -55.89
C GLY A 378 0.56 -22.00 -55.76
N LYS A 379 1.54 -22.04 -56.67
CA LYS A 379 2.72 -22.91 -56.52
C LYS A 379 3.87 -22.23 -55.78
N THR A 380 3.96 -20.91 -55.86
CA THR A 380 5.09 -20.15 -55.29
C THR A 380 4.82 -19.58 -53.91
N VAL A 381 3.58 -19.41 -53.47
CA VAL A 381 3.27 -18.78 -52.16
C VAL A 381 2.82 -19.81 -51.12
N THR A 382 2.21 -20.91 -51.55
CA THR A 382 1.54 -21.86 -50.65
C THR A 382 2.54 -22.64 -49.79
N SER A 383 2.25 -22.69 -48.49
CA SER A 383 2.91 -23.55 -47.51
C SER A 383 2.00 -24.72 -47.13
N ALA A 384 2.60 -25.87 -46.81
CA ALA A 384 1.90 -27.06 -46.37
C ALA A 384 2.32 -27.44 -44.95
N GLN A 385 1.36 -27.64 -44.07
CA GLN A 385 1.56 -28.22 -42.75
C GLN A 385 1.05 -29.66 -42.78
N VAL A 386 1.95 -30.61 -42.59
CA VAL A 386 1.66 -32.05 -42.51
C VAL A 386 1.54 -32.39 -41.03
N VAL A 387 0.31 -32.61 -40.57
CA VAL A 387 -0.01 -33.05 -39.22
C VAL A 387 0.00 -34.58 -39.19
N ILE A 388 0.90 -35.18 -38.43
CA ILE A 388 1.10 -36.62 -38.33
C ILE A 388 0.51 -37.07 -37.00
N SER A 389 -0.50 -37.94 -37.04
CA SER A 389 -1.06 -38.57 -35.84
C SER A 389 -0.25 -39.83 -35.52
N ALA A 390 0.31 -39.91 -34.32
CA ALA A 390 1.08 -41.05 -33.86
C ALA A 390 0.24 -41.98 -32.97
N ASN A 391 0.56 -43.28 -32.96
CA ASN A 391 0.11 -44.19 -31.90
C ASN A 391 0.91 -43.86 -30.64
N SER A 392 0.30 -43.12 -29.71
CA SER A 392 0.98 -42.59 -28.53
C SER A 392 1.43 -43.72 -27.60
N GLN A 393 2.72 -43.73 -27.26
CA GLN A 393 3.26 -44.46 -26.11
C GLN A 393 3.82 -43.44 -25.14
N SER A 394 3.52 -43.59 -23.86
CA SER A 394 4.08 -42.76 -22.79
C SER A 394 5.08 -43.56 -21.99
N ILE A 395 6.21 -42.93 -21.67
CA ILE A 395 7.16 -43.45 -20.68
C ILE A 395 7.22 -42.47 -19.50
N ASP A 396 7.11 -43.00 -18.29
CA ASP A 396 7.32 -42.22 -17.07
C ASP A 396 8.82 -42.19 -16.74
N GLY A 397 9.29 -41.07 -16.19
CA GLY A 397 10.67 -40.89 -15.76
C GLY A 397 10.77 -40.00 -14.53
N ASP A 398 11.92 -40.06 -13.87
CA ASP A 398 12.24 -39.24 -12.70
C ASP A 398 13.01 -37.99 -13.12
N VAL A 399 12.63 -36.85 -12.53
CA VAL A 399 13.42 -35.62 -12.64
C VAL A 399 14.61 -35.75 -11.70
N ASP A 400 15.81 -35.70 -12.26
CA ASP A 400 17.09 -35.67 -11.55
C ASP A 400 18.03 -34.75 -12.33
N ALA A 401 18.00 -33.46 -11.99
CA ALA A 401 18.72 -32.42 -12.72
C ALA A 401 19.28 -31.36 -11.77
N GLU A 402 20.45 -30.81 -12.10
CA GLU A 402 21.10 -29.76 -11.31
C GLU A 402 21.16 -28.44 -12.08
N VAL A 403 20.59 -27.38 -11.50
CA VAL A 403 20.72 -26.02 -12.03
C VAL A 403 21.98 -25.37 -11.50
N VAL A 404 22.87 -24.96 -12.40
CA VAL A 404 24.14 -24.30 -12.09
C VAL A 404 24.14 -22.86 -12.60
N LEU A 405 24.76 -21.94 -11.85
CA LEU A 405 24.83 -20.52 -12.20
C LEU A 405 25.88 -20.19 -13.29
N GLY A 406 26.39 -21.21 -14.00
CA GLY A 406 27.48 -21.12 -14.97
C GLY A 406 27.25 -21.98 -16.22
N THR A 407 28.34 -22.43 -16.86
CA THR A 407 28.28 -23.36 -18.00
C THR A 407 27.73 -24.71 -17.55
N ALA A 408 26.58 -25.08 -18.12
CA ALA A 408 25.94 -26.37 -17.87
C ALA A 408 26.54 -27.48 -18.73
N ASP A 409 26.78 -28.63 -18.13
CA ASP A 409 27.14 -29.87 -18.82
C ASP A 409 25.89 -30.76 -19.04
N GLU A 410 25.34 -30.70 -20.26
CA GLU A 410 24.15 -31.47 -20.63
C GLU A 410 24.36 -33.00 -20.51
N SER A 411 25.61 -33.49 -20.51
CA SER A 411 25.93 -34.91 -20.33
C SER A 411 25.80 -35.40 -18.88
N LYS A 412 25.71 -34.47 -17.93
CA LYS A 412 25.53 -34.74 -16.48
C LYS A 412 24.17 -34.30 -15.95
N SER A 413 23.21 -34.07 -16.83
CA SER A 413 21.89 -33.52 -16.47
C SER A 413 21.96 -32.14 -15.80
N GLU A 414 22.96 -31.34 -16.13
CA GLU A 414 23.07 -29.97 -15.64
C GLU A 414 22.30 -29.00 -16.58
N LEU A 415 21.70 -27.96 -16.00
CA LEU A 415 21.07 -26.88 -16.74
C LEU A 415 21.53 -25.51 -16.24
N SER A 416 21.63 -24.53 -17.15
CA SER A 416 22.04 -23.18 -16.78
C SER A 416 20.89 -22.45 -16.11
N GLY A 417 21.19 -21.83 -14.96
CA GLY A 417 20.28 -20.96 -14.24
C GLY A 417 20.86 -19.60 -13.95
N ARG A 418 20.00 -18.72 -13.46
CA ARG A 418 20.34 -17.34 -13.10
C ARG A 418 19.89 -17.05 -11.67
N LYS A 419 20.74 -16.38 -10.90
CA LYS A 419 20.35 -15.87 -9.58
C LYS A 419 19.60 -14.56 -9.77
N ILE A 420 18.43 -14.44 -9.15
CA ILE A 420 17.68 -13.20 -9.03
C ILE A 420 17.50 -12.88 -7.55
N ALA A 421 17.45 -11.59 -7.22
CA ALA A 421 17.26 -11.10 -5.87
C ALA A 421 16.50 -9.79 -5.91
N VAL A 422 15.57 -9.63 -4.98
CA VAL A 422 14.76 -8.43 -4.80
C VAL A 422 14.72 -8.13 -3.31
N SER A 423 14.87 -6.85 -2.95
CA SER A 423 14.68 -6.40 -1.58
C SER A 423 13.36 -5.65 -1.40
N GLU A 424 12.77 -5.83 -0.23
CA GLU A 424 11.61 -5.09 0.26
C GLU A 424 11.94 -4.52 1.64
N ALA A 425 11.60 -3.25 1.83
CA ALA A 425 11.79 -2.55 3.08
C ALA A 425 10.43 -2.15 3.66
N GLY A 426 10.30 -2.23 4.97
CA GLY A 426 9.09 -1.82 5.68
C GLY A 426 9.37 -1.48 7.12
N SER A 427 8.34 -0.91 7.75
CA SER A 427 8.36 -0.52 9.16
C SER A 427 7.09 -1.02 9.83
N GLN A 428 7.18 -1.48 11.07
CA GLN A 428 6.02 -1.91 11.85
C GLN A 428 6.17 -1.47 13.31
N LYS A 429 5.06 -1.04 13.91
CA LYS A 429 4.97 -0.65 15.32
C LYS A 429 4.26 -1.72 16.15
N ALA A 430 4.69 -1.90 17.39
CA ALA A 430 4.00 -2.73 18.38
C ALA A 430 3.93 -2.02 19.74
N THR A 431 2.88 -2.30 20.50
CA THR A 431 2.75 -1.81 21.89
C THR A 431 3.70 -2.56 22.81
N ALA A 432 4.39 -1.83 23.67
CA ALA A 432 5.16 -2.42 24.75
C ALA A 432 4.24 -2.98 25.84
N THR A 433 4.50 -4.21 26.28
CA THR A 433 3.69 -4.91 27.29
C THR A 433 4.43 -5.20 28.58
N GLY A 434 5.76 -4.97 28.60
CA GLY A 434 6.56 -5.09 29.80
C GLY A 434 6.18 -4.03 30.84
N VAL A 435 6.27 -4.41 32.12
CA VAL A 435 6.09 -3.49 33.24
C VAL A 435 7.34 -3.55 34.10
N GLU A 436 7.89 -2.38 34.40
CA GLU A 436 9.02 -2.25 35.32
C GLU A 436 8.64 -1.28 36.45
N LYS A 437 9.09 -1.63 37.66
CA LYS A 437 8.86 -0.83 38.87
C LYS A 437 10.08 0.07 39.09
N VAL A 438 9.90 1.35 38.85
CA VAL A 438 10.95 2.37 39.03
C VAL A 438 10.61 3.28 40.20
N GLY A 439 11.61 3.80 40.90
CA GLY A 439 11.38 4.64 42.06
C GLY A 439 12.62 4.84 42.92
N GLU A 440 12.41 5.33 44.13
CA GLU A 440 13.49 5.53 45.11
C GLU A 440 13.32 4.56 46.29
N PRO A 441 14.42 4.00 46.81
CA PRO A 441 14.37 3.19 48.02
C PRO A 441 14.27 4.08 49.26
N ALA A 442 13.52 3.65 50.26
CA ALA A 442 13.44 4.35 51.53
C ALA A 442 14.78 4.35 52.26
N LYS A 443 15.09 5.47 52.92
CA LYS A 443 16.30 5.62 53.73
C LYS A 443 15.95 6.04 55.15
N GLY A 444 16.79 5.64 56.08
CA GLY A 444 16.71 6.09 57.46
C GLY A 444 17.89 5.65 58.31
N GLU A 445 17.82 5.98 59.59
CA GLU A 445 18.84 5.67 60.57
C GLU A 445 18.33 4.62 61.56
N VAL A 446 19.14 3.60 61.81
CA VAL A 446 18.91 2.60 62.86
C VAL A 446 20.00 2.67 63.92
N THR A 447 19.62 2.44 65.16
CA THR A 447 20.56 2.06 66.22
C THR A 447 20.74 0.56 66.19
N VAL A 448 21.97 0.09 66.03
CA VAL A 448 22.32 -1.33 66.10
C VAL A 448 22.82 -1.67 67.49
N PHE A 449 22.41 -2.81 68.02
CA PHE A 449 22.71 -3.30 69.37
C PHE A 449 23.53 -4.59 69.32
N ASN A 450 24.61 -4.62 70.10
CA ASN A 450 25.44 -5.79 70.34
C ASN A 450 25.25 -6.28 71.80
N TRP A 451 24.66 -7.46 71.97
CA TRP A 451 24.41 -8.09 73.28
C TRP A 451 25.53 -9.04 73.73
N THR A 452 26.61 -9.14 72.96
CA THR A 452 27.76 -9.99 73.27
C THR A 452 28.83 -9.25 74.09
N THR A 453 29.80 -10.00 74.61
CA THR A 453 30.93 -9.45 75.37
C THR A 453 32.12 -9.04 74.51
N ASP A 454 32.04 -9.27 73.20
CA ASP A 454 33.09 -8.95 72.23
C ASP A 454 32.64 -7.81 71.31
N GLN A 455 33.59 -7.06 70.79
CA GLN A 455 33.34 -6.02 69.79
C GLN A 455 33.08 -6.69 68.43
N ILE A 456 32.17 -6.11 67.64
CA ILE A 456 31.84 -6.59 66.29
C ILE A 456 31.83 -5.43 65.30
N SER A 457 32.17 -5.72 64.04
CA SER A 457 31.96 -4.82 62.92
C SER A 457 30.97 -5.44 61.93
N PHE A 458 29.97 -4.67 61.52
CA PHE A 458 29.06 -5.04 60.43
C PHE A 458 29.52 -4.34 59.16
N PRO A 459 29.91 -5.08 58.11
CA PRO A 459 30.35 -4.48 56.87
C PRO A 459 29.21 -3.74 56.15
N LYS A 460 29.59 -2.88 55.20
CA LYS A 460 28.64 -2.30 54.26
C LYS A 460 27.86 -3.41 53.53
N SER A 461 26.59 -3.15 53.24
CA SER A 461 25.65 -4.04 52.58
C SER A 461 25.21 -5.26 53.40
N THR A 462 25.51 -5.32 54.70
CA THR A 462 24.86 -6.30 55.60
C THR A 462 23.35 -6.11 55.57
N VAL A 463 22.62 -7.21 55.39
CA VAL A 463 21.16 -7.21 55.26
C VAL A 463 20.49 -7.30 56.63
N ILE A 464 19.60 -6.35 56.90
CA ILE A 464 18.69 -6.38 58.04
C ILE A 464 17.24 -6.43 57.55
N VAL A 465 16.38 -7.11 58.29
CA VAL A 465 14.98 -7.34 57.94
C VAL A 465 14.10 -6.72 59.00
N SER A 466 13.21 -5.83 58.61
CA SER A 466 12.24 -5.23 59.53
C SER A 466 11.21 -6.25 60.01
N SER A 467 10.49 -5.95 61.09
CA SER A 467 9.35 -6.74 61.57
C SER A 467 8.21 -6.93 60.55
N GLY A 468 8.23 -6.19 59.42
CA GLY A 468 7.29 -6.32 58.30
C GLY A 468 7.86 -7.10 57.10
N ASP A 469 8.92 -7.87 57.28
CA ASP A 469 9.62 -8.66 56.25
C ASP A 469 10.30 -7.85 55.12
N ILE A 470 10.48 -6.55 55.33
CA ILE A 470 11.13 -5.66 54.37
C ILE A 470 12.64 -5.64 54.62
N LYS A 471 13.42 -5.84 53.56
CA LYS A 471 14.88 -5.90 53.60
C LYS A 471 15.51 -4.53 53.43
N PHE A 472 16.52 -4.27 54.25
CA PHE A 472 17.36 -3.07 54.20
C PHE A 472 18.82 -3.48 54.22
N THR A 473 19.69 -2.61 53.71
CA THR A 473 21.13 -2.80 53.68
C THR A 473 21.82 -1.67 54.42
N ILE A 474 22.86 -2.00 55.18
CA ILE A 474 23.67 -1.00 55.89
C ILE A 474 24.54 -0.23 54.88
N ASP A 475 24.48 1.10 54.92
CA ASP A 475 25.13 1.96 53.93
C ASP A 475 26.66 2.04 54.10
N ASN A 476 27.14 1.92 55.34
CA ASN A 476 28.56 2.01 55.72
C ASN A 476 28.91 1.02 56.84
N GLU A 477 30.16 0.56 56.85
CA GLU A 477 30.65 -0.29 57.94
C GLU A 477 30.42 0.37 59.31
N VAL A 478 29.87 -0.39 60.26
CA VAL A 478 29.58 0.09 61.61
C VAL A 478 30.20 -0.84 62.64
N GLU A 479 31.05 -0.26 63.48
CA GLU A 479 31.75 -0.94 64.56
C GLU A 479 31.04 -0.70 65.89
N ILE A 480 30.73 -1.78 66.61
CA ILE A 480 29.93 -1.75 67.84
C ILE A 480 30.71 -2.40 68.96
N ALA A 481 30.97 -1.61 70.01
CA ALA A 481 31.61 -2.08 71.23
C ALA A 481 30.83 -3.24 71.87
N SER A 482 31.49 -3.97 72.77
CA SER A 482 30.84 -4.99 73.57
C SER A 482 29.84 -4.41 74.57
N ARG A 483 28.95 -5.26 75.10
CA ARG A 483 28.02 -4.86 76.16
C ARG A 483 28.75 -4.46 77.46
N SER A 484 28.18 -3.51 78.18
CA SER A 484 28.64 -3.10 79.51
C SER A 484 27.59 -3.47 80.57
N ALA A 485 27.89 -4.50 81.36
CA ALA A 485 26.95 -5.10 82.31
C ALA A 485 25.60 -5.47 81.67
N SER A 486 24.53 -4.73 82.01
CA SER A 486 23.17 -4.95 81.49
C SER A 486 22.83 -4.11 80.24
N ASN A 487 23.74 -3.22 79.80
CA ASN A 487 23.50 -2.35 78.65
C ASN A 487 24.22 -2.89 77.40
N PRO A 488 23.54 -3.08 76.25
CA PRO A 488 24.19 -3.51 75.01
C PRO A 488 25.15 -2.42 74.50
N GLY A 489 26.15 -2.83 73.73
CA GLY A 489 26.90 -1.89 72.90
C GLY A 489 26.01 -1.34 71.79
N GLN A 490 26.15 -0.07 71.45
CA GLN A 490 25.25 0.61 70.50
C GLN A 490 26.01 1.51 69.54
N ALA A 491 25.58 1.56 68.30
CA ALA A 491 26.04 2.52 67.30
C ALA A 491 24.92 2.84 66.31
N ASN A 492 24.87 4.08 65.82
CA ASN A 492 23.95 4.47 64.75
C ASN A 492 24.56 4.16 63.38
N THR A 493 23.72 3.71 62.45
CA THR A 493 24.09 3.59 61.04
C THR A 493 22.93 3.90 60.12
N ASN A 494 23.24 4.34 58.91
CA ASN A 494 22.24 4.59 57.87
C ASN A 494 21.96 3.30 57.11
N VAL A 495 20.69 3.14 56.74
CA VAL A 495 20.22 1.98 55.99
C VAL A 495 19.36 2.42 54.81
N THR A 496 19.45 1.66 53.73
CA THR A 496 18.66 1.85 52.51
C THR A 496 17.85 0.58 52.24
N ALA A 497 16.56 0.73 51.91
CA ALA A 497 15.69 -0.37 51.50
C ALA A 497 16.25 -1.08 50.27
N ALA A 498 16.15 -2.41 50.24
CA ALA A 498 16.65 -3.21 49.12
C ALA A 498 15.78 -3.09 47.85
N GLU A 499 14.50 -2.78 48.02
CA GLU A 499 13.55 -2.54 46.94
C GLU A 499 13.06 -1.09 46.98
N ASN A 500 12.73 -0.55 45.81
CA ASN A 500 12.09 0.76 45.69
C ASN A 500 10.63 0.66 46.16
N GLY A 501 10.11 1.72 46.78
CA GLY A 501 8.69 1.80 47.12
C GLY A 501 8.35 2.24 48.53
N GLU A 502 7.09 2.57 48.72
CA GLU A 502 6.55 3.09 49.98
C GLU A 502 6.58 2.07 51.10
N SER A 503 6.63 0.77 50.77
CA SER A 503 6.79 -0.31 51.73
C SER A 503 8.02 -0.08 52.62
N GLY A 504 9.12 0.44 52.06
CA GLY A 504 10.34 0.76 52.81
C GLY A 504 10.19 1.90 53.83
N ASN A 505 9.12 2.70 53.80
CA ASN A 505 8.90 3.84 54.72
C ASN A 505 8.38 3.35 56.08
N VAL A 506 9.20 2.59 56.80
CA VAL A 506 8.86 2.06 58.12
C VAL A 506 8.79 3.14 59.20
N GLY A 507 7.96 2.90 60.22
CA GLY A 507 7.75 3.83 61.33
C GLY A 507 8.98 4.02 62.22
N ALA A 508 8.91 5.00 63.12
CA ALA A 508 9.91 5.15 64.18
C ALA A 508 9.75 4.03 65.21
N GLY A 509 10.87 3.53 65.74
CA GLY A 509 10.87 2.46 66.72
C GLY A 509 10.56 1.06 66.16
N THR A 510 10.66 0.86 64.83
CA THR A 510 10.58 -0.45 64.17
C THR A 510 11.82 -1.28 64.50
N ASP A 511 11.63 -2.53 64.89
CA ASP A 511 12.70 -3.47 65.19
C ASP A 511 13.14 -4.22 63.91
N PHE A 512 14.43 -4.54 63.83
CA PHE A 512 15.07 -5.23 62.72
C PHE A 512 15.94 -6.39 63.23
N SER A 513 15.91 -7.50 62.51
CA SER A 513 16.80 -8.65 62.70
C SER A 513 17.87 -8.67 61.61
N PHE A 514 19.01 -9.28 61.90
CA PHE A 514 20.08 -9.45 60.91
C PHE A 514 19.86 -10.76 60.16
N GLN A 515 19.92 -10.74 58.83
CA GLN A 515 19.67 -11.95 58.03
C GLN A 515 20.79 -13.01 58.21
N GLU A 516 22.02 -12.56 58.45
CA GLU A 516 23.22 -13.42 58.52
C GLU A 516 23.73 -13.62 59.95
N PHE A 517 23.08 -13.04 60.97
CA PHE A 517 23.53 -13.07 62.36
C PHE A 517 22.40 -13.47 63.31
N ASP A 518 22.74 -14.02 64.47
CA ASP A 518 21.76 -14.48 65.46
C ASP A 518 21.00 -13.29 66.08
N GLU A 519 19.67 -13.29 65.93
CA GLU A 519 18.75 -12.26 66.41
C GLU A 519 18.75 -12.09 67.94
N LEU A 520 19.18 -13.12 68.69
CA LEU A 520 19.33 -13.04 70.14
C LEU A 520 20.61 -12.31 70.56
N LEU A 521 21.59 -12.22 69.67
CA LEU A 521 22.89 -11.60 69.94
C LEU A 521 22.98 -10.19 69.35
N TYR A 522 22.31 -9.95 68.22
CA TYR A 522 22.35 -8.68 67.50
C TYR A 522 20.95 -8.26 67.06
N SER A 523 20.64 -6.99 67.24
CA SER A 523 19.34 -6.41 66.87
C SER A 523 19.54 -4.98 66.40
N ALA A 524 18.60 -4.42 65.65
CA ALA A 524 18.61 -3.01 65.30
C ALA A 524 17.22 -2.41 65.44
N ARG A 525 17.14 -1.09 65.65
CA ARG A 525 15.87 -0.38 65.81
C ARG A 525 15.92 0.98 65.15
N SER A 526 14.86 1.37 64.45
CA SER A 526 14.78 2.70 63.83
C SER A 526 14.66 3.79 64.90
N ASN A 527 15.45 4.85 64.76
CA ASN A 527 15.36 6.02 65.64
C ASN A 527 14.22 6.95 65.22
N ASN A 528 14.05 7.13 63.90
CA ASN A 528 13.03 7.96 63.28
C ASN A 528 12.29 7.16 62.20
N SER A 529 11.16 7.68 61.71
CA SER A 529 10.49 7.09 60.56
C SER A 529 11.35 7.22 59.30
N PHE A 530 11.36 6.18 58.48
CA PHE A 530 12.06 6.19 57.20
C PHE A 530 11.23 6.93 56.17
N SER A 531 11.90 7.47 55.17
CA SER A 531 11.25 8.26 54.12
C SER A 531 12.02 8.15 52.80
N GLY A 532 11.42 8.68 51.73
CA GLY A 532 12.00 8.66 50.39
C GLY A 532 11.63 7.43 49.57
N GLY A 533 11.01 6.41 50.17
CA GLY A 533 10.50 5.25 49.44
C GLY A 533 9.34 5.65 48.52
N GLN A 534 9.53 5.52 47.21
CA GLN A 534 8.52 5.78 46.17
C GLN A 534 8.60 4.70 45.10
N GLU A 535 7.47 4.32 44.51
CA GLU A 535 7.40 3.37 43.40
C GLU A 535 6.39 3.87 42.37
N LYS A 536 6.74 3.72 41.09
CA LYS A 536 5.88 3.95 39.94
C LYS A 536 6.09 2.80 38.96
N GLU A 537 5.00 2.27 38.44
CA GLU A 537 5.04 1.33 37.33
C GLU A 537 5.19 2.11 36.01
N VAL A 538 6.18 1.72 35.21
CA VAL A 538 6.40 2.22 33.86
C VAL A 538 6.30 1.09 32.86
N THR A 539 5.78 1.39 31.68
CA THR A 539 5.72 0.44 30.56
C THR A 539 7.07 0.40 29.87
N VAL A 540 7.60 -0.80 29.69
CA VAL A 540 8.90 -1.03 29.05
C VAL A 540 8.77 -2.01 27.90
N ALA A 541 9.63 -1.87 26.89
CA ALA A 541 9.70 -2.82 25.80
C ALA A 541 10.16 -4.19 26.32
N SER A 542 9.33 -5.23 26.19
CA SER A 542 9.73 -6.58 26.58
C SER A 542 10.48 -7.31 25.46
N GLN A 543 11.30 -8.30 25.81
CA GLN A 543 11.98 -9.13 24.80
C GLN A 543 10.99 -9.90 23.91
N GLU A 544 9.82 -10.23 24.47
CA GLU A 544 8.74 -10.92 23.76
C GLU A 544 8.08 -10.00 22.72
N ASP A 545 7.89 -8.71 23.04
CA ASP A 545 7.36 -7.72 22.10
C ASP A 545 8.29 -7.57 20.90
N LEU A 546 9.60 -7.41 21.14
CA LEU A 546 10.61 -7.29 20.09
C LEU A 546 10.63 -8.52 19.17
N THR A 547 10.58 -9.71 19.76
CA THR A 547 10.65 -10.98 18.99
C THR A 547 9.39 -11.20 18.16
N LYS A 548 8.21 -10.87 18.70
CA LYS A 548 6.94 -10.97 17.97
C LYS A 548 6.90 -9.97 16.81
N LEU A 549 7.34 -8.72 17.05
CA LEU A 549 7.40 -7.69 16.03
C LEU A 549 8.37 -8.06 14.90
N GLU A 550 9.57 -8.56 15.24
CA GLU A 550 10.54 -9.06 14.27
C GLU A 550 9.98 -10.17 13.39
N LYS A 551 9.34 -11.17 14.01
CA LYS A 551 8.77 -12.30 13.28
C LYS A 551 7.64 -11.86 12.35
N SER A 552 6.73 -11.02 12.85
CA SER A 552 5.59 -10.50 12.08
C SER A 552 6.06 -9.76 10.83
N LEU A 553 6.95 -8.77 11.00
CA LEU A 553 7.44 -7.97 9.88
C LEU A 553 8.28 -8.79 8.91
N PHE A 554 9.08 -9.73 9.40
CA PHE A 554 9.86 -10.63 8.54
C PHE A 554 8.96 -11.50 7.65
N GLU A 555 7.89 -12.08 8.21
CA GLU A 555 6.94 -12.89 7.45
C GLU A 555 6.25 -12.07 6.36
N GLU A 556 5.78 -10.87 6.70
CA GLU A 556 5.13 -9.94 5.76
C GLU A 556 6.05 -9.51 4.62
N LEU A 557 7.26 -9.02 4.94
CA LEU A 557 8.23 -8.58 3.93
C LEU A 557 8.73 -9.74 3.07
N SER A 558 8.87 -10.94 3.66
CA SER A 558 9.24 -12.14 2.90
C SER A 558 8.16 -12.54 1.89
N GLU A 559 6.88 -12.39 2.22
CA GLU A 559 5.77 -12.64 1.30
C GLU A 559 5.75 -11.62 0.16
N LYS A 560 5.82 -10.33 0.49
CA LYS A 560 5.91 -9.24 -0.50
C LYS A 560 7.09 -9.41 -1.46
N ALA A 561 8.28 -9.74 -0.93
CA ALA A 561 9.47 -9.95 -1.74
C ALA A 561 9.36 -11.20 -2.65
N ARG A 562 8.69 -12.27 -2.20
CA ARG A 562 8.39 -13.46 -3.04
C ARG A 562 7.46 -13.12 -4.19
N ASP A 563 6.41 -12.34 -3.93
CA ASP A 563 5.46 -11.94 -4.96
C ASP A 563 6.11 -11.03 -6.00
N LYS A 564 6.97 -10.11 -5.56
CA LYS A 564 7.74 -9.25 -6.46
C LYS A 564 8.73 -10.05 -7.31
N LEU A 565 9.44 -11.02 -6.73
CA LEU A 565 10.27 -11.96 -7.50
C LEU A 565 9.49 -12.67 -8.59
N LYS A 566 8.27 -13.15 -8.30
CA LYS A 566 7.39 -13.80 -9.29
C LYS A 566 6.97 -12.84 -10.40
N SER A 567 6.76 -11.56 -10.08
CA SER A 567 6.38 -10.54 -11.06
C SER A 567 7.51 -10.16 -12.03
N GLU A 568 8.78 -10.37 -11.66
CA GLU A 568 9.93 -10.11 -12.53
C GLU A 568 10.21 -11.26 -13.52
N LEU A 569 9.53 -12.40 -13.38
CA LEU A 569 9.70 -13.55 -14.28
C LEU A 569 8.99 -13.31 -15.60
N SER A 570 9.70 -13.53 -16.71
CA SER A 570 9.14 -13.43 -18.06
C SER A 570 8.85 -14.81 -18.67
N SER A 571 9.90 -15.61 -18.90
CA SER A 571 9.81 -16.98 -19.44
C SER A 571 10.47 -18.04 -18.55
N GLU A 572 11.18 -17.61 -17.51
CA GLU A 572 11.89 -18.49 -16.59
C GLU A 572 10.93 -19.07 -15.54
N LYS A 573 11.23 -20.28 -15.07
CA LYS A 573 10.53 -20.92 -13.96
C LYS A 573 11.29 -20.73 -12.66
N LEU A 574 10.51 -20.65 -11.59
CA LEU A 574 10.94 -20.58 -10.20
C LEU A 574 10.22 -21.69 -9.44
N VAL A 575 10.94 -22.32 -8.50
CA VAL A 575 10.35 -23.29 -7.57
C VAL A 575 10.22 -22.59 -6.22
N ASP A 576 8.97 -22.40 -5.76
CA ASP A 576 8.64 -21.55 -4.60
C ASP A 576 9.39 -21.97 -3.31
N GLU A 577 9.56 -23.29 -3.10
CA GLU A 577 10.27 -23.86 -1.95
C GLU A 577 11.77 -23.51 -1.91
N ALA A 578 12.34 -23.07 -3.04
CA ALA A 578 13.76 -22.73 -3.15
C ALA A 578 14.07 -21.23 -3.01
N VAL A 579 13.04 -20.41 -2.72
CA VAL A 579 13.22 -18.99 -2.43
C VAL A 579 13.76 -18.83 -1.02
N LEU A 580 14.91 -18.17 -0.90
CA LEU A 580 15.53 -17.83 0.38
C LEU A 580 15.22 -16.37 0.70
N ALA A 581 14.64 -16.12 1.87
CA ALA A 581 14.45 -14.78 2.41
C ALA A 581 15.44 -14.56 3.54
N GLU A 582 16.23 -13.48 3.46
CA GLU A 582 17.25 -13.12 4.44
C GLU A 582 17.09 -11.66 4.84
N THR A 583 17.31 -11.35 6.11
CA THR A 583 17.29 -9.97 6.60
C THR A 583 18.57 -9.25 6.20
N LEU A 584 18.45 -8.21 5.38
CA LEU A 584 19.57 -7.32 5.01
C LEU A 584 19.82 -6.27 6.09
N ARG A 585 18.75 -5.68 6.62
CA ARG A 585 18.81 -4.65 7.67
C ARG A 585 17.71 -4.86 8.69
N LYS A 586 18.04 -4.56 9.94
CA LYS A 586 17.13 -4.61 11.08
C LYS A 586 17.51 -3.52 12.07
N ASN A 587 16.57 -2.65 12.40
CA ASN A 587 16.79 -1.56 13.35
C ASN A 587 15.56 -1.36 14.23
N PHE A 588 15.72 -1.60 15.54
CA PHE A 588 14.72 -1.22 16.53
C PHE A 588 15.03 0.18 17.07
N ASP A 589 13.99 0.97 17.31
CA ASP A 589 14.11 2.28 17.97
C ASP A 589 14.27 2.16 19.50
N LYS A 590 13.89 1.01 20.08
CA LYS A 590 13.96 0.66 21.51
C LYS A 590 14.62 -0.69 21.74
N LYS A 591 15.26 -0.82 22.89
CA LYS A 591 15.82 -2.08 23.40
C LYS A 591 14.95 -2.64 24.51
N ALA A 592 15.14 -3.92 24.84
CA ALA A 592 14.45 -4.53 25.95
C ALA A 592 14.77 -3.80 27.26
N GLY A 593 13.74 -3.44 28.03
CA GLY A 593 13.84 -2.64 29.26
C GLY A 593 13.77 -1.13 29.04
N ASP A 594 13.80 -0.63 27.80
CA ASP A 594 13.61 0.80 27.57
C ASP A 594 12.16 1.21 27.89
N GLU A 595 11.99 2.30 28.64
CA GLU A 595 10.67 2.91 28.90
C GLU A 595 10.08 3.42 27.59
N ALA A 596 8.98 2.78 27.18
CA ALA A 596 8.28 3.09 25.95
C ALA A 596 6.86 2.51 25.99
N SER A 597 5.91 3.18 25.33
CA SER A 597 4.57 2.64 25.08
C SER A 597 4.46 1.94 23.72
N LEU A 598 5.37 2.25 22.81
CA LEU A 598 5.47 1.71 21.46
C LEU A 598 6.92 1.40 21.13
N VAL A 599 7.10 0.38 20.31
CA VAL A 599 8.38 0.01 19.70
C VAL A 599 8.20 0.00 18.20
N ASN A 600 9.12 0.62 17.48
CA ASN A 600 9.21 0.62 16.03
C ASN A 600 10.34 -0.29 15.56
N LEU A 601 10.07 -1.01 14.47
CA LEU A 601 11.06 -1.84 13.79
C LEU A 601 11.12 -1.47 12.31
N ASP A 602 12.28 -1.00 11.87
CA ASP A 602 12.60 -0.87 10.45
C ASP A 602 13.36 -2.12 9.99
N MET A 603 12.89 -2.76 8.93
CA MET A 603 13.48 -3.98 8.39
C MET A 603 13.57 -3.93 6.87
N GLU A 604 14.67 -4.48 6.33
CA GLU A 604 14.84 -4.74 4.91
C GLU A 604 15.12 -6.23 4.72
N VAL A 605 14.31 -6.91 3.90
CA VAL A 605 14.41 -8.34 3.61
C VAL A 605 14.72 -8.52 2.13
N GLU A 606 15.74 -9.32 1.82
CA GLU A 606 16.05 -9.77 0.46
C GLU A 606 15.48 -11.18 0.26
N ALA A 607 14.62 -11.33 -0.75
CA ALA A 607 14.30 -12.64 -1.29
C ALA A 607 15.19 -12.92 -2.49
N SER A 608 15.83 -14.08 -2.53
CA SER A 608 16.63 -14.54 -3.66
C SER A 608 16.22 -15.92 -4.13
N ALA A 609 16.29 -16.15 -5.44
CA ALA A 609 15.95 -17.42 -6.08
C ALA A 609 16.96 -17.75 -7.20
N VAL A 610 17.06 -19.04 -7.51
CA VAL A 610 17.69 -19.51 -8.76
C VAL A 610 16.58 -19.89 -9.72
N VAL A 611 16.55 -19.22 -10.87
CA VAL A 611 15.55 -19.45 -11.91
C VAL A 611 16.18 -20.17 -13.10
N PHE A 612 15.35 -20.90 -13.85
CA PHE A 612 15.80 -21.68 -15.01
C PHE A 612 14.76 -21.69 -16.13
N ASP A 613 15.21 -22.01 -17.33
CA ASP A 613 14.33 -22.17 -18.49
C ASP A 613 13.68 -23.56 -18.49
N GLU A 614 12.35 -23.61 -18.51
CA GLU A 614 11.59 -24.87 -18.49
C GLU A 614 11.85 -25.72 -19.73
N GLN A 615 12.01 -25.08 -20.90
CA GLN A 615 12.26 -25.79 -22.15
C GLN A 615 13.64 -26.45 -22.14
N ASN A 616 14.64 -25.80 -21.54
CA ASN A 616 15.95 -26.41 -21.32
C ASN A 616 15.86 -27.62 -20.39
N LEU A 617 15.11 -27.53 -19.29
CA LEU A 617 14.85 -28.68 -18.42
C LEU A 617 14.20 -29.83 -19.18
N ARG A 618 13.14 -29.55 -19.96
CA ARG A 618 12.49 -30.58 -20.78
C ARG A 618 13.45 -31.21 -21.79
N ASN A 619 14.34 -30.44 -22.41
CA ASN A 619 15.35 -30.98 -23.32
C ASN A 619 16.35 -31.91 -22.60
N VAL A 620 16.79 -31.55 -21.39
CA VAL A 620 17.64 -32.40 -20.54
C VAL A 620 16.92 -33.70 -20.16
N LEU A 621 15.65 -33.63 -19.77
CA LEU A 621 14.83 -34.81 -19.45
C LEU A 621 14.57 -35.70 -20.67
N ALA A 622 14.42 -35.13 -21.87
CA ALA A 622 14.29 -35.93 -23.10
C ALA A 622 15.58 -36.70 -23.40
N LYS A 623 16.74 -36.09 -23.19
CA LYS A 623 18.05 -36.73 -23.35
C LYS A 623 18.29 -37.82 -22.30
N SER A 624 17.82 -37.65 -21.07
CA SER A 624 17.98 -38.66 -20.01
C SER A 624 17.21 -39.96 -20.28
N LEU A 625 16.25 -39.94 -21.22
CA LEU A 625 15.55 -41.13 -21.73
C LEU A 625 16.30 -41.85 -22.86
N GLU A 626 17.40 -41.31 -23.38
CA GLU A 626 18.21 -41.98 -24.42
C GLU A 626 18.64 -43.38 -23.93
N GLY A 627 18.39 -44.40 -24.76
CA GLY A 627 18.64 -45.81 -24.40
C GLY A 627 17.51 -46.49 -23.61
N LYS A 628 16.53 -45.74 -23.08
CA LYS A 628 15.29 -46.28 -22.46
C LYS A 628 14.08 -46.25 -23.41
N VAL A 629 14.16 -45.47 -24.49
CA VAL A 629 13.09 -45.35 -25.50
C VAL A 629 13.01 -46.63 -26.37
N PRO A 630 11.82 -47.22 -26.58
CA PRO A 630 11.63 -48.35 -27.48
C PRO A 630 12.03 -48.07 -28.94
N GLN A 631 12.37 -49.13 -29.68
CA GLN A 631 12.78 -48.99 -31.09
C GLN A 631 11.68 -48.37 -31.96
N GLY A 632 12.05 -47.42 -32.83
CA GLY A 632 11.11 -46.73 -33.72
C GLY A 632 10.41 -45.53 -33.09
N PHE A 633 10.82 -45.14 -31.89
CA PHE A 633 10.33 -43.95 -31.18
C PHE A 633 11.47 -43.01 -30.80
N LYS A 634 11.13 -41.74 -30.56
CA LYS A 634 12.03 -40.69 -30.07
C LYS A 634 11.32 -39.82 -29.03
N ALA A 635 12.06 -39.35 -28.03
CA ALA A 635 11.60 -38.34 -27.08
C ALA A 635 12.05 -36.93 -27.52
N ARG A 636 11.20 -35.92 -27.29
CA ARG A 636 11.52 -34.51 -27.51
C ARG A 636 11.10 -33.70 -26.29
N GLY A 637 11.79 -32.60 -26.00
CA GLY A 637 11.44 -31.73 -24.88
C GLY A 637 10.02 -31.14 -24.99
N GLU A 638 9.54 -30.85 -26.20
CA GLU A 638 8.17 -30.36 -26.43
C GLU A 638 7.07 -31.35 -25.99
N ASP A 639 7.40 -32.65 -25.94
CA ASP A 639 6.46 -33.74 -25.63
C ASP A 639 6.61 -34.25 -24.19
N ILE A 640 7.32 -33.52 -23.33
CA ILE A 640 7.49 -33.82 -21.90
C ILE A 640 6.50 -33.04 -21.05
N GLU A 641 5.74 -33.78 -20.25
CA GLU A 641 4.82 -33.30 -19.25
C GLU A 641 5.42 -33.53 -17.86
N ILE A 642 5.89 -32.46 -17.22
CA ILE A 642 6.40 -32.50 -15.85
C ILE A 642 5.20 -32.58 -14.90
N ARG A 643 5.10 -33.67 -14.12
CA ARG A 643 3.99 -33.89 -13.18
C ARG A 643 4.27 -33.28 -11.82
N GLU A 644 5.47 -33.54 -11.30
CA GLU A 644 5.92 -33.06 -10.01
C GLU A 644 7.34 -32.53 -10.13
N ILE A 645 7.59 -31.40 -9.48
CA ILE A 645 8.92 -30.83 -9.36
C ILE A 645 9.07 -30.21 -7.98
N SER A 646 10.14 -30.61 -7.30
CA SER A 646 10.61 -30.08 -6.03
C SER A 646 12.04 -29.63 -6.21
N ALA A 647 12.49 -28.70 -5.39
CA ALA A 647 13.84 -28.18 -5.51
C ALA A 647 14.50 -28.03 -4.16
N LYS A 648 15.76 -28.47 -4.10
CA LYS A 648 16.61 -28.31 -2.93
C LYS A 648 17.79 -27.42 -3.29
N ARG A 649 17.83 -26.24 -2.68
CA ARG A 649 18.91 -25.29 -2.90
C ARG A 649 20.20 -25.74 -2.21
N ARG A 650 21.31 -25.61 -2.93
CA ARG A 650 22.68 -25.63 -2.41
C ARG A 650 23.30 -24.25 -2.65
N LYS A 651 24.49 -24.01 -2.08
CA LYS A 651 25.13 -22.68 -2.06
C LYS A 651 25.14 -22.00 -3.44
N ASP A 652 25.55 -22.75 -4.47
CA ASP A 652 25.71 -22.24 -5.84
C ASP A 652 24.94 -23.06 -6.90
N SER A 653 24.03 -23.95 -6.47
CA SER A 653 23.23 -24.80 -7.36
C SER A 653 21.84 -25.11 -6.82
N LEU A 654 20.93 -25.53 -7.69
CA LEU A 654 19.57 -25.95 -7.35
C LEU A 654 19.35 -27.37 -7.83
N PHE A 655 19.15 -28.32 -6.91
CA PHE A 655 18.87 -29.70 -7.28
C PHE A 655 17.37 -29.90 -7.47
N LEU A 656 16.97 -30.38 -8.64
CA LEU A 656 15.58 -30.62 -9.02
C LEU A 656 15.25 -32.10 -8.93
N SER A 657 14.16 -32.43 -8.24
CA SER A 657 13.67 -33.79 -8.08
C SER A 657 12.16 -33.88 -8.32
N GLY A 658 11.69 -35.00 -8.88
CA GLY A 658 10.26 -35.17 -9.17
C GLY A 658 9.98 -36.21 -10.24
N SER A 659 8.88 -36.07 -10.97
CA SER A 659 8.44 -37.03 -11.98
C SER A 659 7.90 -36.34 -13.23
N PHE A 660 8.07 -37.01 -14.37
CA PHE A 660 7.58 -36.54 -15.66
C PHE A 660 7.07 -37.71 -16.51
N ALA A 661 6.25 -37.38 -17.50
CA ALA A 661 5.82 -38.30 -18.54
C ALA A 661 6.27 -37.77 -19.90
N ALA A 662 6.95 -38.61 -20.67
CA ALA A 662 7.32 -38.30 -22.05
C ALA A 662 6.39 -39.02 -23.01
N LYS A 663 5.71 -38.25 -23.87
CA LYS A 663 4.94 -38.82 -24.99
C LYS A 663 5.92 -39.07 -26.13
N LEU A 664 6.04 -40.34 -26.51
CA LEU A 664 6.97 -40.76 -27.53
C LEU A 664 6.39 -40.52 -28.91
N ILE A 665 7.22 -39.96 -29.80
CA ILE A 665 6.86 -39.76 -31.21
C ILE A 665 7.56 -40.77 -32.10
N PRO A 666 7.03 -41.07 -33.30
CA PRO A 666 7.72 -41.91 -34.27
C PRO A 666 9.10 -41.34 -34.63
N ASP A 667 10.10 -42.19 -34.69
CA ASP A 667 11.45 -41.78 -35.12
C ASP A 667 11.53 -41.73 -36.64
N PHE A 668 11.59 -40.53 -37.20
CA PHE A 668 11.79 -40.30 -38.63
C PHE A 668 12.62 -39.04 -38.88
N SER A 669 13.36 -39.05 -39.99
CA SER A 669 14.07 -37.85 -40.46
C SER A 669 13.10 -36.95 -41.23
N GLU A 670 12.85 -35.74 -40.71
CA GLU A 670 12.03 -34.76 -41.41
C GLU A 670 12.57 -34.41 -42.80
N ASP A 671 13.89 -34.31 -42.96
CA ASP A 671 14.51 -33.93 -44.22
C ASP A 671 14.34 -35.00 -45.29
N GLN A 672 14.54 -36.27 -44.90
CA GLN A 672 14.28 -37.41 -45.79
C GLN A 672 12.79 -37.48 -46.15
N LEU A 673 11.89 -37.25 -45.19
CA LEU A 673 10.46 -37.26 -45.44
C LEU A 673 10.04 -36.10 -46.36
N LYS A 674 10.55 -34.88 -46.14
CA LYS A 674 10.37 -33.72 -47.02
C LYS A 674 10.79 -34.04 -48.45
N ASP A 675 11.95 -34.65 -48.63
CA ASP A 675 12.44 -35.04 -49.96
C ASP A 675 11.59 -36.10 -50.64
N GLN A 676 11.00 -37.00 -49.86
CA GLN A 676 10.11 -38.02 -50.37
C GLN A 676 8.70 -37.51 -50.70
N ILE A 677 8.23 -36.40 -50.10
CA ILE A 677 6.85 -35.90 -50.29
C ILE A 677 6.77 -34.58 -51.09
N LYS A 678 7.89 -33.87 -51.31
CA LYS A 678 7.90 -32.62 -52.09
C LYS A 678 7.34 -32.83 -53.50
N GLY A 679 6.46 -31.92 -53.92
CA GLY A 679 5.83 -31.97 -55.24
C GLY A 679 4.85 -33.12 -55.48
N LYS A 680 4.67 -34.06 -54.54
CA LYS A 680 3.71 -35.16 -54.66
C LYS A 680 2.27 -34.68 -54.47
N SER A 681 1.33 -35.44 -55.02
CA SER A 681 -0.10 -35.21 -54.76
C SER A 681 -0.42 -35.47 -53.29
N ILE A 682 -1.51 -34.88 -52.78
CA ILE A 682 -1.96 -35.11 -51.39
C ILE A 682 -2.08 -36.62 -51.10
N LYS A 683 -2.66 -37.38 -52.02
CA LYS A 683 -2.86 -38.83 -51.85
C LYS A 683 -1.53 -39.59 -51.73
N GLU A 684 -0.56 -39.29 -52.60
CA GLU A 684 0.75 -39.95 -52.59
C GLU A 684 1.60 -39.54 -51.39
N ALA A 685 1.54 -38.27 -50.99
CA ALA A 685 2.20 -37.79 -49.78
C ALA A 685 1.64 -38.47 -48.54
N ARG A 686 0.30 -38.60 -48.43
CA ARG A 686 -0.33 -39.32 -47.32
C ARG A 686 0.10 -40.78 -47.26
N ALA A 687 0.10 -41.48 -48.40
CA ALA A 687 0.53 -42.88 -48.45
C ALA A 687 1.98 -43.05 -47.96
N LYS A 688 2.88 -42.11 -48.31
CA LYS A 688 4.28 -42.14 -47.86
C LYS A 688 4.45 -41.86 -46.37
N VAL A 689 3.68 -40.94 -45.81
CA VAL A 689 3.72 -40.66 -44.36
C VAL A 689 3.18 -41.84 -43.54
N LEU A 690 2.17 -42.56 -44.06
CA LEU A 690 1.61 -43.75 -43.41
C LEU A 690 2.51 -44.99 -43.50
N GLU A 691 3.56 -44.99 -44.32
CA GLU A 691 4.58 -46.06 -44.33
C GLU A 691 5.52 -45.98 -43.11
N ILE A 692 5.55 -44.84 -42.42
CA ILE A 692 6.38 -44.66 -41.22
C ILE A 692 5.78 -45.49 -40.08
N PRO A 693 6.58 -46.33 -39.40
CA PRO A 693 6.11 -47.09 -38.24
C PRO A 693 5.48 -46.18 -37.18
N ASN A 694 4.45 -46.68 -36.49
CA ASN A 694 3.77 -45.98 -35.39
C ASN A 694 3.01 -44.70 -35.78
N VAL A 695 2.78 -44.46 -37.08
CA VAL A 695 1.87 -43.41 -37.57
C VAL A 695 0.45 -43.98 -37.75
N SER A 696 -0.54 -43.34 -37.13
CA SER A 696 -1.97 -43.73 -37.17
C SER A 696 -2.80 -42.91 -38.15
N GLY A 697 -2.34 -41.70 -38.49
CA GLY A 697 -3.07 -40.79 -39.37
C GLY A 697 -2.22 -39.66 -39.90
N VAL A 698 -2.71 -39.00 -40.95
CA VAL A 698 -2.05 -37.81 -41.50
C VAL A 698 -3.06 -36.82 -42.08
N GLU A 699 -2.95 -35.57 -41.68
CA GLU A 699 -3.72 -34.44 -42.19
C GLU A 699 -2.76 -33.46 -42.88
N ILE A 700 -3.17 -32.86 -44.01
CA ILE A 700 -2.34 -31.91 -44.74
C ILE A 700 -3.14 -30.63 -44.91
N LYS A 701 -2.67 -29.55 -44.27
CA LYS A 701 -3.28 -28.22 -44.28
C LYS A 701 -2.45 -27.27 -45.14
N PHE A 702 -3.10 -26.49 -46.00
CA PHE A 702 -2.42 -25.52 -46.87
C PHE A 702 -2.73 -24.10 -46.42
N SER A 703 -1.72 -23.23 -46.42
CA SER A 703 -1.88 -21.80 -46.12
C SER A 703 -1.09 -20.95 -47.12
N PRO A 704 -1.75 -20.01 -47.83
CA PRO A 704 -3.21 -19.78 -47.90
C PRO A 704 -3.97 -20.91 -48.63
N GLY A 705 -5.24 -21.14 -48.27
CA GLY A 705 -6.07 -22.19 -48.85
C GLY A 705 -6.61 -21.81 -50.23
N PHE A 706 -5.92 -22.21 -51.31
CA PHE A 706 -6.40 -22.02 -52.67
C PHE A 706 -7.19 -23.24 -53.17
N LEU A 707 -8.26 -23.02 -53.95
CA LEU A 707 -9.14 -24.07 -54.48
C LEU A 707 -8.47 -25.08 -55.42
N PHE A 708 -7.23 -24.82 -55.88
CA PHE A 708 -6.53 -25.62 -56.89
C PHE A 708 -5.19 -26.22 -56.42
N THR A 709 -4.91 -26.25 -55.12
CA THR A 709 -3.67 -26.85 -54.59
C THR A 709 -3.83 -28.36 -54.38
N SER A 710 -3.52 -29.13 -55.41
CA SER A 710 -3.62 -30.61 -55.41
C SER A 710 -2.31 -31.33 -55.06
N SER A 711 -1.21 -30.60 -54.88
CA SER A 711 0.14 -31.13 -54.62
C SER A 711 0.89 -30.33 -53.55
N LEU A 712 1.80 -30.98 -52.84
CA LEU A 712 2.69 -30.32 -51.87
C LEU A 712 3.66 -29.35 -52.58
N PRO A 713 4.11 -28.28 -51.89
CA PRO A 713 5.13 -27.38 -52.42
C PRO A 713 6.40 -28.14 -52.82
N SER A 714 7.00 -27.74 -53.95
CA SER A 714 8.27 -28.34 -54.40
C SER A 714 9.48 -27.87 -53.58
N ASN A 715 9.34 -26.76 -52.83
CA ASN A 715 10.37 -26.25 -51.93
C ASN A 715 10.18 -26.89 -50.52
N PRO A 716 11.14 -27.70 -50.03
CA PRO A 716 11.08 -28.33 -48.71
C PRO A 716 10.89 -27.35 -47.55
N ALA A 717 11.41 -26.12 -47.64
CA ALA A 717 11.28 -25.10 -46.60
C ALA A 717 9.82 -24.65 -46.36
N LYS A 718 8.92 -24.97 -47.30
CA LYS A 718 7.48 -24.66 -47.20
C LYS A 718 6.65 -25.83 -46.68
N ILE A 719 7.28 -26.93 -46.32
CA ILE A 719 6.65 -28.10 -45.72
C ILE A 719 7.04 -28.12 -44.25
N LYS A 720 6.06 -27.96 -43.36
CA LYS A 720 6.26 -28.05 -41.91
C LYS A 720 5.57 -29.31 -41.40
N PHE A 721 6.23 -30.03 -40.51
CA PHE A 721 5.59 -31.15 -39.81
C PHE A 721 5.07 -30.70 -38.46
N LYS A 722 3.96 -31.30 -38.04
CA LYS A 722 3.47 -31.24 -36.66
C LYS A 722 3.11 -32.66 -36.28
N VAL A 723 3.75 -33.21 -35.25
CA VAL A 723 3.38 -34.54 -34.75
C VAL A 723 2.40 -34.33 -33.61
N GLU A 724 1.25 -34.99 -33.68
CA GLU A 724 0.24 -35.02 -32.63
C GLU A 724 0.13 -36.46 -32.12
N SER A 725 0.19 -36.63 -30.80
CA SER A 725 -0.09 -37.91 -30.16
C SER A 725 -1.61 -38.07 -30.05
N ASN A 726 -2.14 -39.17 -30.58
CA ASN A 726 -3.54 -39.56 -30.40
C ASN A 726 -3.77 -40.29 -29.07
#